data_AF-G8BPK9-F1
#
_entry.id   AF-G8BPK9-F1
#
_cell.length_a   1.000
_cell.length_b   1.000
_cell.length_c   1.000
_cell.angle_alpha   90.00
_cell.angle_beta   90.00
_cell.angle_gamma   90.00
#
_symmetry.space_group_name_H-M   'P 1'
#
loop_
_entity.id
_entity.type
_entity.pdbx_description
1 polymer ?
#
loop_
_entity_poly.entity_id
_entity_poly.type
_entity_poly.pdbx_seq_one_letter_code
_entity_poly.pdbx_strand_id
1 'polypeptide(L)'
;MLEDLKTINELVIQSFSQAGEDAISIITTIDISCEEVNLNGTREQKEEFLSMLLGQLQAHPEIVAKIAWDLPDMLFQFLNSSNINIENALQQSSIIRIIMKSFNEIAMNGSPKECFLTACDMVSNLKVLEFYIHNDTNSDTTPESGKDTIPLNQIPLERNPNEFFFGLQLHIIFELLSTSMRRISTLYPSKYLGMAAASILKFVDNNVANVDNMVIILRRIFTLVRGYTQNDIPKDLKENKNIKKSELNLIAEQETVIQGKLLRSLITTSLEKCLSTFNLSVDSIVFNSLAHKPTNFSEYYIAMFDMISRIYHIVLSFDIDLEDELKKYMKESNSIYKSLPKDSDISSETAKDKIYKAVYKLSYTYQLQKVSKQTELSIDELGVFILTGFHYRETGSHLLTDINIVDAIYTYIRISTIPLHCKGFKNESAESVSRYWLWVVLSNTSTDKIQKDLEAVPSYVLNVFFEMVLSATVVTVNSDNRLLGFTLLTRILCLVKEEITFKFMIHILESDRDNSSKSCILGIMKDLMTRTYICPTSKEIDTDELDKKISNLDIEEKEEKESCVSESPSKRYYLSCSESRIKCIHNACVVQVSKVISNPENVSDSLLLLNYLRFFINVAEQWDQNVLKELHELIQTQIVKIEKQNVEIKSIIDANNSIKEKLH
;
A
#
# COMPACT_ATOMS: atom_id res chain seq x y z
N MET A 1 -38.47 27.95 20.44
CA MET A 1 -39.78 27.64 19.84
C MET A 1 -39.72 28.20 18.43
N LEU A 2 -39.95 27.36 17.41
CA LEU A 2 -40.00 27.78 16.01
C LEU A 2 -41.07 28.87 15.84
N GLU A 3 -40.80 29.95 15.09
CA GLU A 3 -41.87 30.80 14.55
C GLU A 3 -42.84 29.94 13.71
N ASP A 4 -44.10 30.38 13.52
CA ASP A 4 -45.07 29.59 12.75
C ASP A 4 -44.51 29.31 11.34
N LEU A 5 -44.36 28.03 10.98
CA LEU A 5 -43.78 27.58 9.71
C LEU A 5 -44.45 28.26 8.51
N LYS A 6 -45.74 28.59 8.63
CA LYS A 6 -46.46 29.34 7.60
C LYS A 6 -45.89 30.73 7.38
N THR A 7 -45.55 31.45 8.45
CA THR A 7 -44.94 32.79 8.39
C THR A 7 -43.56 32.73 7.75
N ILE A 8 -42.73 31.74 8.12
CA ILE A 8 -41.41 31.50 7.53
C ILE A 8 -41.55 31.21 6.03
N ASN A 9 -42.49 30.32 5.65
CA ASN A 9 -42.74 29.99 4.26
C ASN A 9 -43.25 31.20 3.45
N GLU A 10 -44.18 31.98 4.00
CA GLU A 10 -44.69 33.19 3.35
C GLU A 10 -43.59 34.22 3.12
N LEU A 11 -42.67 34.37 4.08
CA LEU A 11 -41.54 35.29 3.99
C LEU A 11 -40.56 34.89 2.88
N VAL A 12 -40.24 33.59 2.74
CA VAL A 12 -39.43 33.08 1.62
C VAL A 12 -40.16 33.24 0.28
N ILE A 13 -41.46 32.95 0.20
CA ILE A 13 -42.24 33.13 -1.04
C ILE A 13 -42.30 34.62 -1.44
N GLN A 14 -42.45 35.52 -0.47
CA GLN A 14 -42.42 36.95 -0.71
C GLN A 14 -41.06 37.42 -1.22
N SER A 15 -39.95 36.88 -0.72
CA SER A 15 -38.61 37.26 -1.21
C SER A 15 -38.39 36.87 -2.68
N PHE A 16 -38.87 35.69 -3.10
CA PHE A 16 -38.83 35.27 -4.52
C PHE A 16 -39.73 36.11 -5.44
N SER A 17 -40.82 36.69 -4.92
CA SER A 17 -41.78 37.46 -5.73
C SER A 17 -41.53 38.98 -5.76
N GLN A 18 -40.95 39.55 -4.69
CA GLN A 18 -40.75 41.00 -4.56
C GLN A 18 -39.34 41.47 -4.93
N ALA A 19 -38.33 40.58 -4.90
CA ALA A 19 -36.91 40.97 -4.97
C ALA A 19 -36.15 40.37 -6.17
N GLY A 20 -36.73 40.39 -7.38
CA GLY A 20 -36.02 39.96 -8.60
C GLY A 20 -34.68 40.68 -8.88
N GLU A 21 -34.41 41.79 -8.19
CA GLU A 21 -33.18 42.59 -8.31
C GLU A 21 -32.14 42.37 -7.20
N ASP A 22 -32.51 42.00 -5.96
CA ASP A 22 -31.55 41.85 -4.85
C ASP A 22 -31.37 40.38 -4.42
N ALA A 23 -30.41 39.73 -5.08
CA ALA A 23 -30.02 38.35 -4.83
C ALA A 23 -29.53 38.11 -3.39
N ILE A 24 -28.91 39.12 -2.75
CA ILE A 24 -28.33 38.99 -1.41
C ILE A 24 -29.42 38.89 -0.36
N SER A 25 -30.43 39.76 -0.44
CA SER A 25 -31.57 39.74 0.48
C SER A 25 -32.31 38.40 0.44
N ILE A 26 -32.50 37.81 -0.75
CA ILE A 26 -33.13 36.48 -0.89
C ILE A 26 -32.27 35.41 -0.19
N ILE A 27 -30.97 35.40 -0.41
CA ILE A 27 -30.05 34.44 0.21
C ILE A 27 -30.07 34.58 1.73
N THR A 28 -29.96 35.80 2.27
CA THR A 28 -30.00 36.05 3.72
C THR A 28 -31.31 35.58 4.34
N THR A 29 -32.44 35.83 3.67
CA THR A 29 -33.74 35.34 4.10
C THR A 29 -33.79 33.81 4.13
N ILE A 30 -33.28 33.13 3.09
CA ILE A 30 -33.22 31.68 3.04
C ILE A 30 -32.31 31.12 4.14
N ASP A 31 -31.15 31.74 4.38
CA ASP A 31 -30.17 31.31 5.37
C ASP A 31 -30.76 31.34 6.79
N ILE A 32 -31.31 32.48 7.20
CA ILE A 32 -31.97 32.65 8.50
C ILE A 32 -33.12 31.64 8.66
N SER A 33 -33.92 31.45 7.61
CA SER A 33 -35.04 30.51 7.63
C SER A 33 -34.56 29.04 7.72
N CYS A 34 -33.47 28.71 7.01
CA CYS A 34 -32.86 27.37 7.07
C CYS A 34 -32.34 27.07 8.47
N GLU A 35 -31.61 28.01 9.08
CA GLU A 35 -31.06 27.84 10.43
C GLU A 35 -32.18 27.67 11.46
N GLU A 36 -33.22 28.51 11.41
CA GLU A 36 -34.34 28.45 12.35
C GLU A 36 -35.12 27.13 12.25
N VAL A 37 -35.45 26.70 11.02
CA VAL A 37 -36.18 25.44 10.76
C VAL A 37 -35.33 24.23 11.11
N ASN A 38 -34.02 24.26 10.83
CA ASN A 38 -33.15 23.14 11.13
C ASN A 38 -32.97 22.94 12.65
N LEU A 39 -32.83 24.02 13.41
CA LEU A 39 -32.65 23.98 14.86
C LEU A 39 -33.94 23.66 15.63
N ASN A 40 -35.06 24.27 15.27
CA ASN A 40 -36.28 24.24 16.07
C ASN A 40 -37.42 23.39 15.47
N GLY A 41 -37.32 23.00 14.20
CA GLY A 41 -38.39 22.30 13.49
C GLY A 41 -38.43 20.78 13.77
N THR A 42 -39.63 20.20 13.71
CA THR A 42 -39.78 18.74 13.64
C THR A 42 -39.34 18.22 12.27
N ARG A 43 -39.12 16.91 12.15
CA ARG A 43 -38.76 16.28 10.87
C ARG A 43 -39.78 16.58 9.76
N GLU A 44 -41.07 16.53 10.07
CA GLU A 44 -42.15 16.82 9.13
C GLU A 44 -42.13 18.28 8.68
N GLN A 45 -41.89 19.23 9.60
CA GLN A 45 -41.78 20.65 9.29
C GLN A 45 -40.56 20.95 8.41
N LYS A 46 -39.43 20.27 8.66
CA LYS A 46 -38.23 20.35 7.81
C LYS A 46 -38.51 19.84 6.40
N GLU A 47 -39.23 18.73 6.27
CA GLU A 47 -39.64 18.17 4.98
C GLU A 47 -40.57 19.10 4.21
N GLU A 48 -41.53 19.73 4.90
CA GLU A 48 -42.46 20.71 4.33
C GLU A 48 -41.72 21.97 3.84
N PHE A 49 -40.84 22.53 4.68
CA PHE A 49 -40.01 23.68 4.33
C PHE A 49 -39.12 23.41 3.12
N LEU A 50 -38.36 22.30 3.12
CA LEU A 50 -37.47 21.95 2.01
C LEU A 50 -38.25 21.70 0.71
N SER A 51 -39.46 21.13 0.80
CA SER A 51 -40.34 20.94 -0.35
C SER A 51 -40.83 22.27 -0.92
N MET A 52 -41.20 23.22 -0.06
CA MET A 52 -41.58 24.57 -0.45
C MET A 52 -40.41 25.28 -1.15
N LEU A 53 -39.22 25.25 -0.53
CA LEU A 53 -38.01 25.86 -1.10
C LEU A 53 -37.67 25.27 -2.47
N LEU A 54 -37.70 23.94 -2.62
CA LEU A 54 -37.51 23.29 -3.91
C LEU A 54 -38.53 23.77 -4.95
N GLY A 55 -39.80 23.92 -4.56
CA GLY A 55 -40.84 24.46 -5.43
C GLY A 55 -40.54 25.88 -5.92
N GLN A 56 -40.00 26.74 -5.05
CA GLN A 56 -39.59 28.10 -5.42
C GLN A 56 -38.38 28.10 -6.37
N LEU A 57 -37.39 27.25 -6.13
CA LEU A 57 -36.23 27.10 -7.03
C LEU A 57 -36.68 26.64 -8.43
N GLN A 58 -37.64 25.73 -8.52
CA GLN A 58 -38.17 25.25 -9.79
C GLN A 58 -39.02 26.28 -10.54
N ALA A 59 -39.77 27.11 -9.79
CA ALA A 59 -40.63 28.13 -10.37
C ALA A 59 -39.85 29.36 -10.90
N HIS A 60 -38.65 29.63 -10.36
CA HIS A 60 -37.89 30.85 -10.66
C HIS A 60 -36.44 30.60 -11.13
N PRO A 61 -36.20 29.95 -12.29
CA PRO A 61 -34.84 29.64 -12.78
C PRO A 61 -33.92 30.87 -12.92
N GLU A 62 -34.48 32.03 -13.27
CA GLU A 62 -33.71 33.28 -13.43
C GLU A 62 -33.13 33.78 -12.11
N ILE A 63 -33.85 33.57 -11.00
CA ILE A 63 -33.37 33.90 -9.64
C ILE A 63 -32.31 32.86 -9.23
N VAL A 64 -32.59 31.58 -9.47
CA VAL A 64 -31.64 30.48 -9.21
C VAL A 64 -30.30 30.73 -9.88
N ALA A 65 -30.28 31.23 -11.12
CA ALA A 65 -29.03 31.58 -11.81
C ALA A 65 -28.13 32.55 -11.02
N LYS A 66 -28.71 33.43 -10.19
CA LYS A 66 -27.99 34.42 -9.37
C LYS A 66 -27.59 33.91 -7.98
N ILE A 67 -28.45 33.08 -7.35
CA ILE A 67 -28.30 32.68 -5.94
C ILE A 67 -27.79 31.25 -5.72
N ALA A 68 -27.83 30.39 -6.75
CA ALA A 68 -27.64 28.95 -6.61
C ALA A 68 -26.30 28.53 -6.00
N TRP A 69 -25.25 29.33 -6.16
CA TRP A 69 -23.90 28.97 -5.72
C TRP A 69 -23.67 29.13 -4.22
N ASP A 70 -24.54 29.85 -3.49
CA ASP A 70 -24.50 30.02 -2.02
C ASP A 70 -25.41 29.04 -1.25
N LEU A 71 -26.38 28.41 -1.94
CA LEU A 71 -27.33 27.47 -1.33
C LEU A 71 -26.75 26.13 -0.84
N PRO A 72 -25.69 25.53 -1.42
CA PRO A 72 -25.22 24.21 -1.06
C PRO A 72 -24.90 24.02 0.43
N ASP A 73 -24.24 24.97 1.06
CA ASP A 73 -23.83 24.88 2.47
C ASP A 73 -25.05 24.87 3.40
N MET A 74 -26.05 25.71 3.12
CA MET A 74 -27.31 25.77 3.88
C MET A 74 -28.06 24.44 3.79
N LEU A 75 -28.14 23.84 2.60
CA LEU A 75 -28.83 22.58 2.37
C LEU A 75 -28.14 21.39 3.08
N PHE A 76 -26.81 21.41 3.21
CA PHE A 76 -26.06 20.37 3.90
C PHE A 76 -26.29 20.35 5.41
N GLN A 77 -26.68 21.46 6.03
CA GLN A 77 -27.01 21.49 7.46
C GLN A 77 -28.16 20.53 7.83
N PHE A 78 -29.02 20.19 6.87
CA PHE A 78 -30.12 19.24 7.05
C PHE A 78 -29.68 17.77 6.97
N LEU A 79 -28.47 17.47 6.47
CA LEU A 79 -27.91 16.12 6.35
C LEU A 79 -27.18 15.70 7.62
N ASN A 80 -27.94 15.44 8.70
CA ASN A 80 -27.40 15.03 9.99
C ASN A 80 -28.17 13.83 10.57
N SER A 81 -27.62 13.23 11.63
CA SER A 81 -28.20 12.05 12.30
C SER A 81 -29.53 12.32 12.98
N SER A 82 -29.83 13.57 13.38
CA SER A 82 -31.11 13.93 13.98
C SER A 82 -32.26 13.99 12.97
N ASN A 83 -31.95 14.28 11.70
CA ASN A 83 -32.92 14.37 10.61
C ASN A 83 -33.07 13.06 9.81
N ILE A 84 -32.04 12.22 9.77
CA ILE A 84 -31.96 11.05 8.88
C ILE A 84 -31.72 9.77 9.67
N ASN A 85 -32.61 8.79 9.47
CA ASN A 85 -32.39 7.43 9.92
C ASN A 85 -31.49 6.67 8.91
N ILE A 86 -30.32 6.26 9.36
CA ILE A 86 -29.25 5.62 8.57
C ILE A 86 -29.59 4.16 8.20
N GLU A 87 -30.40 3.50 9.03
CA GLU A 87 -30.84 2.12 8.83
C GLU A 87 -31.81 1.99 7.65
N ASN A 88 -32.54 3.07 7.36
CA ASN A 88 -33.50 3.10 6.27
C ASN A 88 -32.80 3.12 4.90
N ALA A 89 -33.52 2.65 3.88
CA ALA A 89 -33.06 2.81 2.50
C ALA A 89 -33.07 4.29 2.12
N LEU A 90 -32.08 4.74 1.33
CA LEU A 90 -31.98 6.14 0.89
C LEU A 90 -33.28 6.67 0.25
N GLN A 91 -33.99 5.81 -0.48
CA GLN A 91 -35.26 6.14 -1.16
C GLN A 91 -36.40 6.46 -0.18
N GLN A 92 -36.31 5.97 1.06
CA GLN A 92 -37.31 6.18 2.10
C GLN A 92 -37.11 7.51 2.84
N SER A 93 -35.96 8.17 2.66
CA SER A 93 -35.71 9.50 3.24
C SER A 93 -36.16 10.60 2.28
N SER A 94 -37.30 11.21 2.59
CA SER A 94 -37.84 12.39 1.90
C SER A 94 -36.86 13.56 1.92
N ILE A 95 -36.22 13.84 3.07
CA ILE A 95 -35.21 14.90 3.22
C ILE A 95 -34.06 14.71 2.22
N ILE A 96 -33.44 13.52 2.19
CA ILE A 96 -32.33 13.24 1.25
C ILE A 96 -32.79 13.44 -0.19
N ARG A 97 -33.98 12.93 -0.54
CA ARG A 97 -34.53 13.05 -1.89
C ARG A 97 -34.77 14.50 -2.29
N ILE A 98 -35.30 15.33 -1.38
CA ILE A 98 -35.55 16.75 -1.64
C ILE A 98 -34.23 17.49 -1.83
N ILE A 99 -33.25 17.27 -0.94
CA ILE A 99 -31.92 17.89 -1.05
C ILE A 99 -31.24 17.51 -2.36
N MET A 100 -31.23 16.23 -2.73
CA MET A 100 -30.65 15.79 -4.02
C MET A 100 -31.35 16.46 -5.22
N LYS A 101 -32.68 16.66 -5.15
CA LYS A 101 -33.41 17.41 -6.20
C LYS A 101 -33.03 18.88 -6.20
N SER A 102 -32.91 19.53 -5.05
CA SER A 102 -32.46 20.92 -4.95
C SER A 102 -31.06 21.11 -5.53
N PHE A 103 -30.13 20.19 -5.25
CA PHE A 103 -28.80 20.20 -5.86
C PHE A 103 -28.83 19.99 -7.38
N ASN A 104 -29.75 19.18 -7.90
CA ASN A 104 -29.94 19.04 -9.35
C ASN A 104 -30.44 20.36 -9.97
N GLU A 105 -31.40 21.04 -9.34
CA GLU A 105 -31.87 22.36 -9.80
C GLU A 105 -30.75 23.42 -9.76
N ILE A 106 -29.97 23.45 -8.67
CA ILE A 106 -28.76 24.29 -8.55
C ILE A 106 -27.79 24.00 -9.70
N ALA A 107 -27.51 22.72 -9.98
CA ALA A 107 -26.57 22.31 -11.00
C ALA A 107 -27.07 22.59 -12.43
N MET A 108 -28.38 22.62 -12.67
CA MET A 108 -28.99 22.81 -14.00
C MET A 108 -29.33 24.28 -14.32
N ASN A 109 -29.76 25.04 -13.33
CA ASN A 109 -30.24 26.42 -13.51
C ASN A 109 -29.28 27.47 -12.93
N GLY A 110 -28.39 27.08 -12.01
CA GLY A 110 -27.36 27.95 -11.47
C GLY A 110 -26.32 28.39 -12.51
N SER A 111 -25.59 29.46 -12.18
CA SER A 111 -24.43 29.93 -12.93
C SER A 111 -23.35 28.84 -13.02
N PRO A 112 -23.03 28.29 -14.21
CA PRO A 112 -22.16 27.12 -14.33
C PRO A 112 -20.76 27.32 -13.75
N LYS A 113 -20.21 28.54 -13.86
CA LYS A 113 -18.85 28.84 -13.38
C LYS A 113 -18.83 28.97 -11.86
N GLU A 114 -19.78 29.67 -11.27
CA GLU A 114 -19.84 29.88 -9.82
C GLU A 114 -20.18 28.56 -9.10
N CYS A 115 -21.20 27.83 -9.57
CA CYS A 115 -21.53 26.51 -9.03
C CYS A 115 -20.36 25.52 -9.13
N PHE A 116 -19.58 25.57 -10.22
CA PHE A 116 -18.36 24.77 -10.36
C PHE A 116 -17.29 25.16 -9.33
N LEU A 117 -17.04 26.46 -9.14
CA LEU A 117 -16.07 26.95 -8.14
C LEU A 117 -16.48 26.57 -6.72
N THR A 118 -17.76 26.76 -6.37
CA THR A 118 -18.31 26.30 -5.09
C THR A 118 -18.10 24.80 -4.92
N ALA A 119 -18.44 23.98 -5.91
CA ALA A 119 -18.25 22.54 -5.81
C ALA A 119 -16.77 22.14 -5.64
N CYS A 120 -15.85 22.83 -6.33
CA CYS A 120 -14.41 22.66 -6.18
C CYS A 120 -13.92 23.01 -4.76
N ASP A 121 -14.45 24.07 -4.17
CA ASP A 121 -14.11 24.46 -2.80
C ASP A 121 -14.65 23.44 -1.79
N MET A 122 -15.94 23.10 -1.90
CA MET A 122 -16.62 22.11 -1.06
C MET A 122 -15.92 20.75 -1.08
N VAL A 123 -15.57 20.21 -2.26
CA VAL A 123 -14.79 18.94 -2.33
C VAL A 123 -13.48 19.09 -1.58
N SER A 124 -12.74 20.18 -1.82
CA SER A 124 -11.40 20.35 -1.26
C SER A 124 -11.36 20.50 0.26
N ASN A 125 -12.48 20.97 0.84
CA ASN A 125 -12.63 21.23 2.27
C ASN A 125 -13.37 20.11 3.01
N LEU A 126 -14.05 19.19 2.30
CA LEU A 126 -14.75 18.06 2.91
C LEU A 126 -13.78 17.16 3.69
N LYS A 127 -14.06 16.96 4.98
CA LYS A 127 -13.27 16.10 5.88
C LYS A 127 -14.14 15.07 6.59
N VAL A 128 -13.74 13.80 6.52
CA VAL A 128 -14.47 12.72 7.21
C VAL A 128 -14.49 12.91 8.74
N LEU A 129 -13.42 13.50 9.31
CA LEU A 129 -13.28 13.74 10.75
C LEU A 129 -14.36 14.67 11.32
N GLU A 130 -14.92 15.56 10.51
CA GLU A 130 -16.00 16.46 10.95
C GLU A 130 -17.26 15.67 11.33
N PHE A 131 -17.46 14.49 10.76
CA PHE A 131 -18.56 13.59 11.10
C PHE A 131 -18.27 12.77 12.37
N TYR A 132 -17.00 12.43 12.64
CA TYR A 132 -16.62 11.71 13.87
C TYR A 132 -16.87 12.55 15.14
N ILE A 133 -16.61 13.86 15.10
CA ILE A 133 -16.78 14.76 16.25
C ILE A 133 -18.26 14.91 16.67
N HIS A 134 -19.21 14.76 15.74
CA HIS A 134 -20.64 14.95 16.02
C HIS A 134 -21.31 13.74 16.68
N ASN A 135 -20.66 12.57 16.74
CA ASN A 135 -21.21 11.36 17.36
C ASN A 135 -20.66 11.09 18.76
N ASP A 136 -19.51 11.65 19.15
CA ASP A 136 -18.91 11.46 20.49
C ASP A 136 -19.59 12.28 21.61
N THR A 137 -20.50 13.21 21.29
CA THR A 137 -21.16 14.04 22.30
C THR A 137 -22.37 13.40 22.98
N ASN A 138 -22.74 12.16 22.66
CA ASN A 138 -23.94 11.51 23.23
C ASN A 138 -23.80 10.06 23.69
N SER A 139 -22.60 9.54 23.96
CA SER A 139 -22.46 8.19 24.54
C SER A 139 -21.46 8.12 25.68
N ASP A 140 -21.88 8.59 26.86
CA ASP A 140 -21.41 8.04 28.14
C ASP A 140 -22.00 6.62 28.29
N THR A 141 -21.43 5.66 27.56
CA THR A 141 -21.50 4.25 27.95
C THR A 141 -20.11 3.66 27.78
N THR A 142 -19.48 3.42 28.92
CA THR A 142 -18.21 2.69 29.06
C THR A 142 -18.25 1.38 28.26
N PRO A 143 -17.26 1.08 27.41
CA PRO A 143 -17.14 -0.25 26.84
C PRO A 143 -16.65 -1.19 27.95
N GLU A 144 -17.54 -2.04 28.46
CA GLU A 144 -17.14 -3.15 29.30
C GLU A 144 -16.22 -4.07 28.50
N SER A 145 -15.04 -4.34 29.06
CA SER A 145 -14.08 -5.30 28.55
C SER A 145 -14.64 -6.71 28.68
N GLY A 146 -15.26 -7.22 27.63
CA GLY A 146 -15.65 -8.63 27.48
C GLY A 146 -15.00 -9.23 26.25
N LYS A 147 -13.98 -10.08 26.44
CA LYS A 147 -13.45 -10.95 25.40
C LYS A 147 -14.51 -12.01 25.06
N ASP A 148 -15.34 -11.76 24.06
CA ASP A 148 -16.08 -12.84 23.39
C ASP A 148 -15.83 -12.78 21.89
N THR A 149 -15.39 -13.93 21.37
CA THR A 149 -15.04 -14.16 19.97
C THR A 149 -16.32 -14.26 19.16
N ILE A 150 -16.69 -13.19 18.47
CA ILE A 150 -17.78 -13.23 17.49
C ILE A 150 -17.27 -13.96 16.23
N PRO A 151 -17.92 -15.05 15.78
CA PRO A 151 -17.51 -15.77 14.58
C PRO A 151 -17.69 -14.91 13.31
N LEU A 152 -16.69 -14.97 12.43
CA LEU A 152 -16.41 -14.08 11.28
C LEU A 152 -17.47 -14.01 10.16
N ASN A 153 -18.64 -14.63 10.30
CA ASN A 153 -19.60 -14.84 9.21
C ASN A 153 -20.95 -14.12 9.36
N GLN A 154 -21.14 -13.27 10.36
CA GLN A 154 -22.35 -12.44 10.50
C GLN A 154 -22.02 -11.09 11.13
N ILE A 155 -21.22 -10.27 10.46
CA ILE A 155 -21.19 -8.82 10.74
C ILE A 155 -22.27 -8.23 9.82
N PRO A 156 -23.41 -7.75 10.33
CA PRO A 156 -24.35 -6.97 9.53
C PRO A 156 -23.57 -5.80 8.90
N LEU A 157 -23.99 -5.29 7.74
CA LEU A 157 -23.51 -4.01 7.23
C LEU A 157 -23.88 -2.89 8.22
N GLU A 158 -23.17 -2.78 9.33
CA GLU A 158 -23.17 -1.62 10.19
C GLU A 158 -22.53 -0.51 9.36
N ARG A 159 -23.39 0.25 8.66
CA ARG A 159 -22.96 1.46 7.98
C ARG A 159 -22.41 2.38 9.05
N ASN A 160 -21.09 2.57 9.08
CA ASN A 160 -20.50 3.60 9.92
C ASN A 160 -21.25 4.93 9.61
N PRO A 161 -21.95 5.51 10.58
CA PRO A 161 -22.73 6.74 10.38
C PRO A 161 -21.92 7.85 9.71
N ASN A 162 -20.64 7.95 10.07
CA ASN A 162 -19.73 8.98 9.57
C ASN A 162 -19.44 8.76 8.09
N GLU A 163 -19.11 7.54 7.70
CA GLU A 163 -18.86 7.20 6.30
C GLU A 163 -20.13 7.27 5.45
N PHE A 164 -21.30 7.03 6.04
CA PHE A 164 -22.58 7.18 5.36
C PHE A 164 -22.84 8.65 4.98
N PHE A 165 -22.79 9.58 5.94
CA PHE A 165 -23.02 11.00 5.66
C PHE A 165 -21.91 11.59 4.78
N PHE A 166 -20.65 11.23 5.05
CA PHE A 166 -19.52 11.59 4.20
C PHE A 166 -19.72 11.11 2.76
N GLY A 167 -20.07 9.84 2.55
CA GLY A 167 -20.30 9.26 1.23
C GLY A 167 -21.50 9.89 0.50
N LEU A 168 -22.53 10.30 1.24
CA LEU A 168 -23.70 11.00 0.71
C LEU A 168 -23.34 12.41 0.25
N GLN A 169 -22.68 13.21 1.09
CA GLN A 169 -22.24 14.55 0.71
C GLN A 169 -21.25 14.49 -0.46
N LEU A 170 -20.27 13.58 -0.40
CA LEU A 170 -19.32 13.38 -1.49
C LEU A 170 -20.03 13.07 -2.81
N HIS A 171 -21.08 12.24 -2.79
CA HIS A 171 -21.88 11.98 -3.99
C HIS A 171 -22.52 13.26 -4.54
N ILE A 172 -23.21 14.01 -3.68
CA ILE A 172 -23.94 15.22 -4.06
C ILE A 172 -22.98 16.26 -4.65
N ILE A 173 -21.83 16.50 -4.01
CA ILE A 173 -20.84 17.47 -4.50
C ILE A 173 -20.25 17.02 -5.84
N PHE A 174 -19.95 15.74 -6.03
CA PHE A 174 -19.43 15.23 -7.31
C PHE A 174 -20.43 15.37 -8.46
N GLU A 175 -21.74 15.17 -8.21
CA GLU A 175 -22.77 15.41 -9.22
C GLU A 175 -22.89 16.89 -9.58
N LEU A 176 -22.84 17.78 -8.59
CA LEU A 176 -22.83 19.24 -8.79
C LEU A 176 -21.59 19.66 -9.61
N LEU A 177 -20.41 19.16 -9.24
CA LEU A 177 -19.14 19.43 -9.92
C LEU A 177 -19.19 18.98 -11.38
N SER A 178 -19.59 17.73 -11.62
CA SER A 178 -19.64 17.14 -12.97
C SER A 178 -20.64 17.85 -13.87
N THR A 179 -21.83 18.13 -13.35
CA THR A 179 -22.90 18.79 -14.10
C THR A 179 -22.57 20.24 -14.41
N SER A 180 -22.04 20.98 -13.44
CA SER A 180 -21.64 22.38 -13.62
C SER A 180 -20.49 22.49 -14.63
N MET A 181 -19.47 21.63 -14.51
CA MET A 181 -18.32 21.61 -15.43
C MET A 181 -18.75 21.36 -16.89
N ARG A 182 -19.65 20.40 -17.14
CA ARG A 182 -20.18 20.12 -18.49
C ARG A 182 -20.96 21.29 -19.10
N ARG A 183 -21.56 22.15 -18.28
CA ARG A 183 -22.29 23.34 -18.75
C ARG A 183 -21.39 24.54 -19.06
N ILE A 184 -20.11 24.52 -18.67
CA ILE A 184 -19.19 25.63 -18.94
C ILE A 184 -18.80 25.64 -20.42
N SER A 185 -19.28 26.66 -21.13
CA SER A 185 -18.91 26.98 -22.51
C SER A 185 -17.56 27.71 -22.54
N THR A 186 -16.50 27.07 -23.03
CA THR A 186 -15.12 27.61 -23.08
C THR A 186 -14.28 26.98 -24.20
N LEU A 187 -13.25 27.70 -24.67
CA LEU A 187 -12.22 27.16 -25.55
C LEU A 187 -11.16 26.34 -24.81
N TYR A 188 -11.00 26.57 -23.50
CA TYR A 188 -9.95 25.97 -22.68
C TYR A 188 -10.56 25.14 -21.54
N PRO A 189 -11.25 24.03 -21.84
CA PRO A 189 -11.83 23.16 -20.82
C PRO A 189 -10.78 22.54 -19.88
N SER A 190 -9.53 22.39 -20.34
CA SER A 190 -8.41 21.90 -19.51
C SER A 190 -8.18 22.73 -18.25
N LYS A 191 -8.45 24.05 -18.29
CA LYS A 191 -8.33 24.93 -17.13
C LYS A 191 -9.27 24.51 -16.00
N TYR A 192 -10.55 24.26 -16.34
CA TYR A 192 -11.55 23.85 -15.36
C TYR A 192 -11.32 22.41 -14.91
N LEU A 193 -10.97 21.51 -15.83
CA LEU A 193 -10.60 20.15 -15.46
C LEU A 193 -9.39 20.12 -14.51
N GLY A 194 -8.38 20.97 -14.74
CA GLY A 194 -7.22 21.11 -13.87
C GLY A 194 -7.58 21.61 -12.47
N MET A 195 -8.51 22.57 -12.37
CA MET A 195 -9.05 23.02 -11.08
C MET A 195 -9.78 21.89 -10.35
N ALA A 196 -10.64 21.15 -11.04
CA ALA A 196 -11.34 20.00 -10.48
C ALA A 196 -10.37 18.93 -10.00
N ALA A 197 -9.38 18.58 -10.83
CA ALA A 197 -8.35 17.60 -10.48
C ALA A 197 -7.56 18.04 -9.23
N ALA A 198 -7.13 19.30 -9.16
CA ALA A 198 -6.40 19.83 -8.00
C ALA A 198 -7.26 19.79 -6.72
N SER A 199 -8.52 20.19 -6.79
CA SER A 199 -9.46 20.11 -5.66
C SER A 199 -9.68 18.67 -5.18
N ILE A 200 -9.83 17.73 -6.12
CA ILE A 200 -10.02 16.30 -5.81
C ILE A 200 -8.76 15.70 -5.20
N LEU A 201 -7.57 16.01 -5.73
CA LEU A 201 -6.31 15.51 -5.16
C LEU A 201 -6.08 16.04 -3.74
N LYS A 202 -6.34 17.34 -3.51
CA LYS A 202 -6.31 17.93 -2.16
C LYS A 202 -7.30 17.23 -1.22
N PHE A 203 -8.50 16.92 -1.71
CA PHE A 203 -9.49 16.14 -0.97
C PHE A 203 -9.00 14.74 -0.60
N VAL A 204 -8.40 14.01 -1.54
CA VAL A 204 -7.84 12.68 -1.31
C VAL A 204 -6.74 12.75 -0.24
N ASP A 205 -5.79 13.68 -0.38
CA ASP A 205 -4.69 13.85 0.58
C ASP A 205 -5.19 14.14 2.00
N ASN A 206 -6.27 14.91 2.15
CA ASN A 206 -6.85 15.26 3.45
C ASN A 206 -7.60 14.11 4.14
N ASN A 207 -8.09 13.14 3.38
CA ASN A 207 -9.04 12.13 3.88
C ASN A 207 -8.48 10.70 3.92
N VAL A 208 -7.46 10.38 3.12
CA VAL A 208 -6.95 9.01 2.96
C VAL A 208 -6.49 8.33 4.25
N ALA A 209 -6.07 9.09 5.26
CA ALA A 209 -5.64 8.52 6.54
C ALA A 209 -6.82 8.15 7.46
N ASN A 210 -8.02 8.68 7.20
CA ASN A 210 -9.16 8.67 8.13
C ASN A 210 -10.40 7.95 7.60
N VAL A 211 -10.39 7.50 6.35
CA VAL A 211 -11.51 6.78 5.71
C VAL A 211 -11.19 5.29 5.70
N ASP A 212 -12.10 4.46 6.22
CA ASP A 212 -11.92 3.01 6.24
C ASP A 212 -12.29 2.43 4.87
N ASN A 213 -13.39 2.90 4.26
CA ASN A 213 -13.88 2.42 2.98
C ASN A 213 -13.48 3.30 1.79
N MET A 214 -12.30 3.02 1.24
CA MET A 214 -11.75 3.75 0.08
C MET A 214 -12.57 3.57 -1.22
N VAL A 215 -13.44 2.55 -1.31
CA VAL A 215 -14.30 2.34 -2.49
C VAL A 215 -15.19 3.56 -2.74
N ILE A 216 -15.64 4.24 -1.68
CA ILE A 216 -16.53 5.40 -1.78
C ILE A 216 -15.85 6.54 -2.56
N ILE A 217 -14.57 6.81 -2.27
CA ILE A 217 -13.78 7.84 -2.94
C ILE A 217 -13.45 7.41 -4.37
N LEU A 218 -12.85 6.22 -4.53
CA LEU A 218 -12.40 5.72 -5.84
C LEU A 218 -13.55 5.61 -6.84
N ARG A 219 -14.75 5.23 -6.39
CA ARG A 219 -15.94 5.15 -7.25
C ARG A 219 -16.34 6.51 -7.82
N ARG A 220 -16.23 7.59 -7.05
CA ARG A 220 -16.59 8.94 -7.48
C ARG A 220 -15.59 9.48 -8.49
N ILE A 221 -14.30 9.30 -8.21
CA ILE A 221 -13.21 9.68 -9.13
C ILE A 221 -13.32 8.89 -10.44
N PHE A 222 -13.53 7.57 -10.37
CA PHE A 222 -13.78 6.73 -11.55
C PHE A 222 -14.96 7.22 -12.38
N THR A 223 -16.09 7.56 -11.74
CA THR A 223 -17.30 8.01 -12.43
C THR A 223 -17.06 9.34 -13.15
N LEU A 224 -16.36 10.27 -12.51
CA LEU A 224 -15.97 11.55 -13.11
C LEU A 224 -15.06 11.33 -14.32
N VAL A 225 -13.99 10.54 -14.16
CA VAL A 225 -13.00 10.29 -15.22
C VAL A 225 -13.63 9.56 -16.41
N ARG A 226 -14.45 8.54 -16.16
CA ARG A 226 -15.17 7.79 -17.21
C ARG A 226 -16.23 8.62 -17.90
N GLY A 227 -16.95 9.44 -17.14
CA GLY A 227 -18.06 10.26 -17.62
C GLY A 227 -17.63 11.58 -18.25
N TYR A 228 -16.35 11.92 -18.19
CA TYR A 228 -15.83 13.14 -18.77
C TYR A 228 -15.97 13.11 -20.29
N THR A 229 -16.69 14.10 -20.81
CA THR A 229 -16.90 14.30 -22.24
C THR A 229 -16.45 15.70 -22.60
N GLN A 230 -15.72 15.84 -23.70
CA GLN A 230 -15.24 17.14 -24.17
C GLN A 230 -16.45 17.98 -24.59
N ASN A 231 -16.57 19.19 -24.00
CA ASN A 231 -17.61 20.13 -24.38
C ASN A 231 -17.41 20.58 -25.83
N ASP A 232 -18.51 20.71 -26.57
CA ASP A 232 -18.47 21.29 -27.91
C ASP A 232 -17.92 22.72 -27.87
N ILE A 233 -17.11 23.06 -28.89
CA ILE A 233 -16.63 24.43 -29.09
C ILE A 233 -17.84 25.38 -29.09
N PRO A 234 -17.81 26.48 -28.31
CA PRO A 234 -18.92 27.42 -28.21
C PRO A 234 -19.42 27.88 -29.59
N LYS A 235 -20.73 27.89 -29.81
CA LYS A 235 -21.35 28.24 -31.10
C LYS A 235 -20.93 29.65 -31.56
N ASP A 236 -20.90 30.59 -30.62
CA ASP A 236 -20.52 31.98 -30.83
C ASP A 236 -19.09 32.13 -31.37
N LEU A 237 -18.22 31.14 -31.11
CA LEU A 237 -16.83 31.11 -31.57
C LEU A 237 -16.66 30.35 -32.88
N LYS A 238 -17.53 29.37 -33.17
CA LYS A 238 -17.60 28.72 -34.49
C LYS A 238 -18.03 29.71 -35.59
N GLU A 239 -18.83 30.70 -35.23
CA GLU A 239 -19.35 31.74 -36.13
C GLU A 239 -18.49 33.01 -36.17
N ASN A 240 -17.46 33.07 -35.32
CA ASN A 240 -16.62 34.26 -35.16
C ASN A 240 -15.60 34.38 -36.30
N LYS A 241 -15.69 35.46 -37.10
CA LYS A 241 -14.84 35.69 -38.29
C LYS A 241 -13.36 35.98 -37.96
N ASN A 242 -13.03 36.19 -36.69
CA ASN A 242 -11.69 36.63 -36.25
C ASN A 242 -10.70 35.49 -35.99
N ILE A 243 -11.15 34.23 -35.85
CA ILE A 243 -10.26 33.08 -35.63
C ILE A 243 -10.32 32.17 -36.86
N LYS A 244 -9.17 31.85 -37.45
CA LYS A 244 -9.13 30.94 -38.60
C LYS A 244 -9.52 29.53 -38.15
N LYS A 245 -10.27 28.81 -38.99
CA LYS A 245 -10.68 27.42 -38.73
C LYS A 245 -9.50 26.48 -38.44
N SER A 246 -8.34 26.73 -39.04
CA SER A 246 -7.10 25.99 -38.78
C SER A 246 -6.55 26.21 -37.36
N GLU A 247 -6.66 27.44 -36.83
CA GLU A 247 -6.21 27.77 -35.47
C GLU A 247 -7.15 27.16 -34.42
N LEU A 248 -8.47 27.14 -34.67
CA LEU A 248 -9.45 26.48 -33.81
C LEU A 248 -9.20 24.97 -33.70
N ASN A 249 -8.89 24.31 -34.81
CA ASN A 249 -8.56 22.87 -34.79
C ASN A 249 -7.29 22.59 -33.99
N LEU A 250 -6.26 23.42 -34.15
CA LEU A 250 -5.00 23.27 -33.42
C LEU A 250 -5.19 23.45 -31.91
N ILE A 251 -5.99 24.43 -31.50
CA ILE A 251 -6.36 24.62 -30.08
C ILE A 251 -7.12 23.38 -29.56
N ALA A 252 -8.09 22.87 -30.33
CA ALA A 252 -8.86 21.70 -29.93
C ALA A 252 -7.98 20.45 -29.75
N GLU A 253 -7.03 20.21 -30.66
CA GLU A 253 -6.06 19.10 -30.56
C GLU A 253 -5.16 19.25 -29.33
N GLN A 254 -4.61 20.45 -29.08
CA GLN A 254 -3.80 20.72 -27.90
C GLN A 254 -4.59 20.49 -26.61
N GLU A 255 -5.84 20.96 -26.56
CA GLU A 255 -6.73 20.78 -25.42
C GLU A 255 -7.06 19.32 -25.15
N THR A 256 -7.30 18.50 -26.18
CA THR A 256 -7.53 17.06 -26.02
C THR A 256 -6.30 16.38 -25.40
N VAL A 257 -5.08 16.75 -25.80
CA VAL A 257 -3.85 16.22 -25.21
C VAL A 257 -3.71 16.61 -23.74
N ILE A 258 -3.95 17.88 -23.39
CA ILE A 258 -3.84 18.35 -22.00
C ILE A 258 -4.91 17.69 -21.12
N GLN A 259 -6.16 17.59 -21.59
CA GLN A 259 -7.24 16.90 -20.88
C GLN A 259 -6.89 15.42 -20.64
N GLY A 260 -6.37 14.73 -21.66
CA GLY A 260 -5.90 13.35 -21.54
C GLY A 260 -4.81 13.21 -20.46
N LYS A 261 -3.81 14.10 -20.46
CA LYS A 261 -2.77 14.12 -19.41
C LYS A 261 -3.38 14.32 -18.02
N LEU A 262 -4.30 15.29 -17.86
CA LEU A 262 -4.97 15.58 -16.59
C LEU A 262 -5.76 14.38 -16.05
N LEU A 263 -6.55 13.71 -16.89
CA LEU A 263 -7.34 12.54 -16.49
C LEU A 263 -6.44 11.36 -16.10
N ARG A 264 -5.38 11.11 -16.88
CA ARG A 264 -4.40 10.06 -16.60
C ARG A 264 -3.67 10.31 -15.28
N SER A 265 -3.24 11.54 -15.03
CA SER A 265 -2.60 11.93 -13.78
C SER A 265 -3.57 11.80 -12.60
N LEU A 266 -4.78 12.36 -12.71
CA LEU A 266 -5.79 12.29 -11.67
C LEU A 266 -6.10 10.85 -11.25
N ILE A 267 -6.37 9.95 -12.20
CA ILE A 267 -6.77 8.58 -11.87
C ILE A 267 -5.61 7.78 -11.27
N THR A 268 -4.38 7.96 -11.78
CA THR A 268 -3.21 7.23 -11.30
C THR A 268 -2.75 7.73 -9.91
N THR A 269 -2.73 9.05 -9.68
CA THR A 269 -2.39 9.61 -8.37
C THR A 269 -3.45 9.28 -7.31
N SER A 270 -4.73 9.35 -7.66
CA SER A 270 -5.81 9.01 -6.72
C SER A 270 -5.76 7.53 -6.33
N LEU A 271 -5.44 6.64 -7.29
CA LEU A 271 -5.25 5.22 -7.03
C LEU A 271 -4.08 4.97 -6.08
N GLU A 272 -2.92 5.59 -6.34
CA GLU A 272 -1.75 5.49 -5.46
C GLU A 272 -2.10 5.85 -4.02
N LYS A 273 -2.67 7.04 -3.83
CA LYS A 273 -3.03 7.55 -2.51
C LYS A 273 -4.04 6.65 -1.82
N CYS A 274 -5.17 6.35 -2.44
CA CYS A 274 -6.22 5.53 -1.85
C CYS A 274 -5.76 4.10 -1.51
N LEU A 275 -4.70 3.60 -2.14
CA LEU A 275 -4.13 2.28 -1.87
C LEU A 275 -2.92 2.30 -0.92
N SER A 276 -2.54 3.47 -0.40
CA SER A 276 -1.38 3.61 0.49
C SER A 276 -1.49 2.79 1.79
N THR A 277 -2.69 2.66 2.34
CA THR A 277 -2.99 1.88 3.56
C THR A 277 -3.64 0.52 3.27
N PHE A 278 -3.93 0.22 2.00
CA PHE A 278 -4.53 -1.04 1.60
C PHE A 278 -3.42 -2.02 1.16
N ASN A 279 -3.46 -3.26 1.63
CA ASN A 279 -2.53 -4.29 1.19
C ASN A 279 -3.16 -5.15 0.08
N LEU A 280 -2.72 -4.93 -1.17
CA LEU A 280 -3.25 -5.66 -2.33
C LEU A 280 -3.07 -7.19 -2.24
N SER A 281 -2.15 -7.67 -1.41
CA SER A 281 -1.92 -9.09 -1.12
C SER A 281 -1.64 -9.96 -2.37
N VAL A 282 -1.08 -9.37 -3.43
CA VAL A 282 -0.76 -10.08 -4.69
C VAL A 282 0.33 -11.11 -4.47
N ASP A 283 1.31 -10.78 -3.64
CA ASP A 283 2.34 -11.70 -3.17
C ASP A 283 1.72 -12.93 -2.50
N SER A 284 0.71 -12.75 -1.66
CA SER A 284 -0.02 -13.87 -1.02
C SER A 284 -0.80 -14.71 -2.02
N ILE A 285 -1.45 -14.10 -3.03
CA ILE A 285 -2.16 -14.83 -4.10
C ILE A 285 -1.18 -15.77 -4.84
N VAL A 286 -0.02 -15.25 -5.23
CA VAL A 286 0.98 -15.99 -5.99
C VAL A 286 1.64 -17.07 -5.15
N PHE A 287 1.98 -16.76 -3.90
CA PHE A 287 2.51 -17.76 -2.98
C PHE A 287 1.53 -18.91 -2.75
N ASN A 288 0.25 -18.60 -2.53
CA ASN A 288 -0.79 -19.61 -2.36
C ASN A 288 -1.04 -20.40 -3.65
N SER A 289 -0.97 -19.78 -4.83
CA SER A 289 -1.10 -20.49 -6.09
C SER A 289 0.06 -21.48 -6.31
N LEU A 290 1.29 -21.08 -5.97
CA LEU A 290 2.46 -21.97 -5.97
C LEU A 290 2.35 -23.10 -4.94
N ALA A 291 1.66 -22.86 -3.82
CA ALA A 291 1.42 -23.85 -2.76
C ALA A 291 0.13 -24.68 -2.97
N HIS A 292 -0.60 -24.47 -4.07
CA HIS A 292 -1.92 -25.07 -4.34
C HIS A 292 -2.94 -24.88 -3.20
N LYS A 293 -2.93 -23.71 -2.54
CA LYS A 293 -3.86 -23.34 -1.48
C LYS A 293 -4.89 -22.33 -1.97
N PRO A 294 -6.17 -22.43 -1.55
CA PRO A 294 -7.16 -21.42 -1.85
C PRO A 294 -6.86 -20.13 -1.09
N THR A 295 -7.15 -18.98 -1.70
CA THR A 295 -7.05 -17.67 -1.07
C THR A 295 -8.45 -17.13 -0.83
N ASN A 296 -8.80 -16.88 0.44
CA ASN A 296 -10.10 -16.34 0.82
C ASN A 296 -9.93 -14.86 1.17
N PHE A 297 -10.82 -14.02 0.63
CA PHE A 297 -10.84 -12.58 0.89
C PHE A 297 -12.16 -12.19 1.56
N SER A 298 -12.11 -11.18 2.41
CA SER A 298 -13.33 -10.60 2.99
C SER A 298 -14.14 -9.85 1.93
N GLU A 299 -15.42 -9.58 2.21
CA GLU A 299 -16.29 -8.82 1.32
C GLU A 299 -15.73 -7.43 0.98
N TYR A 300 -15.07 -6.78 1.95
CA TYR A 300 -14.39 -5.50 1.74
C TYR A 300 -13.29 -5.60 0.66
N TYR A 301 -12.45 -6.63 0.75
CA TYR A 301 -11.39 -6.87 -0.25
C TYR A 301 -11.98 -7.14 -1.63
N ILE A 302 -13.08 -7.91 -1.71
CA ILE A 302 -13.76 -8.18 -2.98
C ILE A 302 -14.28 -6.87 -3.58
N ALA A 303 -14.96 -6.03 -2.79
CA ALA A 303 -15.47 -4.74 -3.25
C ALA A 303 -14.35 -3.77 -3.70
N MET A 304 -13.22 -3.76 -2.98
CA MET A 304 -12.03 -3.00 -3.37
C MET A 304 -11.44 -3.52 -4.67
N PHE A 305 -11.27 -4.84 -4.82
CA PHE A 305 -10.76 -5.43 -6.05
C PHE A 305 -11.65 -5.16 -7.26
N ASP A 306 -12.97 -5.25 -7.12
CA ASP A 306 -13.90 -4.91 -8.20
C ASP A 306 -13.75 -3.44 -8.63
N MET A 307 -13.48 -2.54 -7.68
CA MET A 307 -13.22 -1.14 -7.97
C MET A 307 -11.87 -0.94 -8.69
N ILE A 308 -10.82 -1.62 -8.23
CA ILE A 308 -9.49 -1.56 -8.86
C ILE A 308 -9.54 -2.15 -10.28
N SER A 309 -10.29 -3.23 -10.52
CA SER A 309 -10.51 -3.82 -11.86
C SER A 309 -11.12 -2.82 -12.83
N ARG A 310 -12.14 -2.07 -12.39
CA ARG A 310 -12.72 -1.00 -13.20
C ARG A 310 -11.70 0.09 -13.54
N ILE A 311 -10.86 0.48 -12.59
CA ILE A 311 -9.80 1.47 -12.81
C ILE A 311 -8.73 0.93 -13.76
N TYR A 312 -8.32 -0.32 -13.59
CA TYR A 312 -7.38 -1.03 -14.47
C TYR A 312 -7.84 -0.96 -15.93
N HIS A 313 -9.10 -1.27 -16.21
CA HIS A 313 -9.64 -1.18 -17.57
C HIS A 313 -9.68 0.26 -18.12
N ILE A 314 -9.94 1.26 -17.29
CA ILE A 314 -9.88 2.67 -17.72
C ILE A 314 -8.45 3.09 -18.04
N VAL A 315 -7.49 2.71 -17.19
CA VAL A 315 -6.07 3.03 -17.41
C VAL A 315 -5.58 2.46 -18.74
N LEU A 316 -5.96 1.22 -19.07
CA LEU A 316 -5.69 0.64 -20.38
C LEU A 316 -6.40 1.38 -21.52
N SER A 317 -7.64 1.83 -21.32
CA SER A 317 -8.38 2.61 -22.33
C SER A 317 -7.79 4.00 -22.57
N PHE A 318 -6.95 4.49 -21.66
CA PHE A 318 -6.22 5.73 -21.80
C PHE A 318 -4.83 5.53 -22.42
N ASP A 319 -4.56 4.42 -23.10
CA ASP A 319 -3.28 4.12 -23.76
C ASP A 319 -2.09 4.20 -22.80
N ILE A 320 -2.27 3.81 -21.54
CA ILE A 320 -1.15 3.65 -20.60
C ILE A 320 -0.63 2.23 -20.76
N ASP A 321 0.56 2.11 -21.33
CA ASP A 321 1.27 0.85 -21.43
C ASP A 321 1.91 0.49 -20.08
N LEU A 322 1.31 -0.47 -19.38
CA LEU A 322 1.78 -0.93 -18.08
C LEU A 322 3.14 -1.63 -18.18
N GLU A 323 3.44 -2.29 -19.30
CA GLU A 323 4.69 -3.03 -19.49
C GLU A 323 5.86 -2.07 -19.66
N ASP A 324 5.69 -1.06 -20.52
CA ASP A 324 6.72 -0.05 -20.77
C ASP A 324 6.96 0.83 -19.54
N GLU A 325 5.91 1.21 -18.81
CA GLU A 325 6.07 1.97 -17.57
C GLU A 325 6.73 1.14 -16.46
N LEU A 326 6.46 -0.17 -16.37
CA LEU A 326 7.17 -1.06 -15.44
C LEU A 326 8.67 -1.13 -15.78
N LYS A 327 9.02 -1.34 -17.05
CA LYS A 327 10.42 -1.37 -17.51
C LYS A 327 11.13 -0.05 -17.22
N LYS A 328 10.46 1.09 -17.46
CA LYS A 328 10.97 2.42 -17.16
C LYS A 328 11.20 2.61 -15.66
N TYR A 329 10.23 2.20 -14.83
CA TYR A 329 10.34 2.28 -13.37
C TYR A 329 11.49 1.43 -12.83
N MET A 330 11.65 0.19 -13.31
CA MET A 330 12.77 -0.69 -12.93
C MET A 330 14.12 -0.14 -13.38
N LYS A 331 14.23 0.35 -14.62
CA LYS A 331 15.45 0.97 -15.14
C LYS A 331 15.86 2.20 -14.33
N GLU A 332 14.89 3.03 -13.95
CA GLU A 332 15.10 4.16 -13.07
C GLU A 332 15.57 3.71 -11.68
N SER A 333 14.90 2.73 -11.08
CA SER A 333 15.30 2.14 -9.79
C SER A 333 16.74 1.64 -9.82
N ASN A 334 17.14 0.98 -10.90
CA ASN A 334 18.51 0.53 -11.08
C ASN A 334 19.49 1.72 -11.16
N SER A 335 19.14 2.76 -11.93
CA SER A 335 19.99 3.96 -12.08
C SER A 335 20.29 4.69 -10.76
N ILE A 336 19.38 4.64 -9.78
CA ILE A 336 19.57 5.23 -8.44
C ILE A 336 20.76 4.58 -7.71
N TYR A 337 21.00 3.29 -7.93
CA TYR A 337 22.01 2.52 -7.21
C TYR A 337 23.26 2.20 -8.06
N LYS A 338 23.20 2.34 -9.40
CA LYS A 338 24.35 2.08 -10.29
C LYS A 338 25.60 2.92 -9.99
N SER A 339 25.43 4.12 -9.44
CA SER A 339 26.54 5.02 -9.12
C SER A 339 27.33 4.60 -7.88
N LEU A 340 26.89 3.56 -7.18
CA LEU A 340 27.55 3.07 -5.98
C LEU A 340 28.80 2.23 -6.34
N PRO A 341 29.91 2.36 -5.57
CA PRO A 341 31.15 1.66 -5.86
C PRO A 341 31.02 0.15 -5.64
N LYS A 342 31.79 -0.65 -6.38
CA LYS A 342 31.86 -2.09 -6.11
C LYS A 342 32.59 -2.34 -4.79
N ASP A 343 32.38 -3.52 -4.21
CA ASP A 343 33.05 -3.90 -2.95
C ASP A 343 34.59 -3.84 -3.05
N SER A 344 35.16 -4.09 -4.24
CA SER A 344 36.59 -3.98 -4.51
C SER A 344 37.15 -2.55 -4.45
N ASP A 345 36.29 -1.56 -4.66
CA ASP A 345 36.70 -0.16 -4.89
C ASP A 345 36.65 0.67 -3.59
N ILE A 346 36.21 0.07 -2.48
CA ILE A 346 36.03 0.73 -1.19
C ILE A 346 37.30 0.60 -0.36
N SER A 347 37.96 1.72 -0.10
CA SER A 347 39.29 1.78 0.52
C SER A 347 39.33 1.47 2.03
N SER A 348 38.20 1.53 2.75
CA SER A 348 38.16 1.27 4.21
C SER A 348 36.78 0.81 4.69
N GLU A 349 36.74 0.07 5.82
CA GLU A 349 35.49 -0.36 6.47
C GLU A 349 34.63 0.84 6.91
N THR A 350 35.27 1.92 7.37
CA THR A 350 34.58 3.17 7.73
C THR A 350 33.93 3.87 6.53
N ALA A 351 34.51 3.74 5.34
CA ALA A 351 33.90 4.23 4.11
C ALA A 351 32.72 3.33 3.71
N LYS A 352 32.87 2.01 3.86
CA LYS A 352 31.80 1.04 3.65
C LYS A 352 30.59 1.33 4.53
N ASP A 353 30.78 1.64 5.81
CA ASP A 353 29.70 2.02 6.74
C ASP A 353 28.98 3.31 6.33
N LYS A 354 29.72 4.30 5.81
CA LYS A 354 29.12 5.54 5.30
C LYS A 354 28.28 5.28 4.05
N ILE A 355 28.80 4.46 3.13
CA ILE A 355 28.08 4.05 1.91
C ILE A 355 26.84 3.24 2.28
N TYR A 356 26.96 2.30 3.22
CA TYR A 356 25.86 1.51 3.76
C TYR A 356 24.71 2.39 4.26
N LYS A 357 25.01 3.40 5.09
CA LYS A 357 24.03 4.38 5.56
C LYS A 357 23.48 5.27 4.45
N ALA A 358 24.25 5.50 3.39
CA ALA A 358 23.79 6.28 2.24
C ALA A 358 22.75 5.52 1.41
N VAL A 359 22.84 4.18 1.28
CA VAL A 359 21.85 3.36 0.55
C VAL A 359 20.43 3.61 1.06
N TYR A 360 20.25 3.71 2.39
CA TYR A 360 18.98 4.03 3.02
C TYR A 360 18.39 5.39 2.61
N LYS A 361 19.20 6.35 2.15
CA LYS A 361 18.80 7.74 1.85
C LYS A 361 18.68 8.04 0.36
N LEU A 362 19.24 7.21 -0.52
CA LEU A 362 19.33 7.49 -1.96
C LEU A 362 17.95 7.67 -2.59
N SER A 363 17.03 6.73 -2.38
CA SER A 363 15.68 6.77 -2.94
C SER A 363 14.90 8.00 -2.52
N TYR A 364 14.99 8.35 -1.24
CA TYR A 364 14.32 9.53 -0.70
C TYR A 364 14.87 10.81 -1.31
N THR A 365 16.21 10.93 -1.39
CA THR A 365 16.87 12.09 -1.98
C THR A 365 16.54 12.22 -3.47
N TYR A 366 16.52 11.09 -4.19
CA TYR A 366 16.13 11.04 -5.59
C TYR A 366 14.68 11.50 -5.78
N GLN A 367 13.75 11.00 -4.96
CA GLN A 367 12.34 11.39 -5.05
C GLN A 367 12.15 12.89 -4.79
N LEU A 368 12.84 13.48 -3.81
CA LEU A 368 12.79 14.93 -3.57
C LEU A 368 13.34 15.74 -4.75
N GLN A 369 14.44 15.28 -5.36
CA GLN A 369 15.01 15.92 -6.54
C GLN A 369 14.06 15.82 -7.74
N LYS A 370 13.35 14.69 -7.86
CA LYS A 370 12.39 14.46 -8.93
C LYS A 370 11.18 15.38 -8.79
N VAL A 371 10.57 15.43 -7.60
CA VAL A 371 9.43 16.32 -7.30
C VAL A 371 9.81 17.80 -7.48
N SER A 372 11.01 18.22 -7.06
CA SER A 372 11.45 19.62 -7.23
C SER A 372 11.76 20.02 -8.67
N LYS A 373 12.12 19.07 -9.54
CA LYS A 373 12.39 19.30 -10.96
C LYS A 373 11.19 19.05 -11.87
N GLN A 374 10.07 18.59 -11.31
CA GLN A 374 8.89 18.24 -12.09
C GLN A 374 8.23 19.51 -12.64
N THR A 375 8.31 19.67 -13.95
CA THR A 375 7.73 20.81 -14.69
C THR A 375 6.53 20.41 -15.54
N GLU A 376 6.38 19.11 -15.82
CA GLU A 376 5.30 18.56 -16.63
C GLU A 376 4.35 17.70 -15.80
N LEU A 377 3.09 17.71 -16.21
CA LEU A 377 2.08 16.82 -15.66
C LEU A 377 2.29 15.40 -16.21
N SER A 378 2.69 14.49 -15.33
CA SER A 378 2.94 13.09 -15.63
C SER A 378 1.95 12.19 -14.91
N ILE A 379 1.83 10.96 -15.39
CA ILE A 379 1.18 9.89 -14.65
C ILE A 379 1.94 9.59 -13.36
N ASP A 380 1.21 9.11 -12.36
CA ASP A 380 1.81 8.65 -11.12
C ASP A 380 2.44 7.26 -11.30
N GLU A 381 3.74 7.18 -11.10
CA GLU A 381 4.51 5.96 -11.34
C GLU A 381 4.19 4.85 -10.33
N LEU A 382 3.89 5.20 -9.07
CA LEU A 382 3.55 4.23 -8.05
C LEU A 382 2.13 3.68 -8.27
N GLY A 383 1.18 4.52 -8.65
CA GLY A 383 -0.17 4.10 -9.05
C GLY A 383 -0.15 3.15 -10.23
N VAL A 384 0.66 3.45 -11.26
CA VAL A 384 0.87 2.54 -12.40
C VAL A 384 1.58 1.26 -11.96
N PHE A 385 2.63 1.35 -11.14
CA PHE A 385 3.35 0.20 -10.61
C PHE A 385 2.42 -0.76 -9.84
N ILE A 386 1.50 -0.25 -9.01
CA ILE A 386 0.52 -1.07 -8.29
C ILE A 386 -0.37 -1.86 -9.27
N LEU A 387 -0.79 -1.25 -10.39
CA LEU A 387 -1.58 -1.92 -11.42
C LEU A 387 -0.82 -3.06 -12.12
N THR A 388 0.53 -3.01 -12.16
CA THR A 388 1.33 -4.10 -12.74
C THR A 388 1.21 -5.41 -11.94
N GLY A 389 1.10 -5.32 -10.61
CA GLY A 389 0.80 -6.47 -9.77
C GLY A 389 -0.65 -6.90 -9.90
N PHE A 390 -1.57 -5.93 -9.99
CA PHE A 390 -3.00 -6.21 -10.16
C PHE A 390 -3.31 -6.94 -11.48
N HIS A 391 -2.55 -6.69 -12.54
CA HIS A 391 -2.67 -7.39 -13.82
C HIS A 391 -2.69 -8.92 -13.67
N TYR A 392 -1.87 -9.50 -12.78
CA TYR A 392 -1.84 -10.94 -12.54
C TYR A 392 -3.17 -11.45 -11.97
N ARG A 393 -3.82 -10.66 -11.11
CA ARG A 393 -5.12 -11.02 -10.57
C ARG A 393 -6.21 -11.00 -11.65
N GLU A 394 -6.17 -10.02 -12.54
CA GLU A 394 -7.18 -9.87 -13.60
C GLU A 394 -7.03 -10.87 -14.74
N THR A 395 -5.79 -11.22 -15.10
CA THR A 395 -5.51 -12.04 -16.28
C THR A 395 -5.06 -13.46 -15.95
N GLY A 396 -4.57 -13.71 -14.73
CA GLY A 396 -3.90 -14.95 -14.36
C GLY A 396 -2.49 -15.09 -14.93
N SER A 397 -1.98 -14.10 -15.67
CA SER A 397 -0.65 -14.10 -16.28
C SER A 397 0.23 -12.99 -15.73
N HIS A 398 1.54 -13.25 -15.68
CA HIS A 398 2.51 -12.21 -15.32
C HIS A 398 2.68 -11.22 -16.47
N LEU A 399 2.67 -9.92 -16.18
CA LEU A 399 2.87 -8.88 -17.19
C LEU A 399 4.25 -9.01 -17.87
N LEU A 400 5.28 -9.37 -17.09
CA LEU A 400 6.63 -9.65 -17.56
C LEU A 400 7.09 -10.98 -16.98
N THR A 401 7.64 -11.86 -17.82
CA THR A 401 8.21 -13.15 -17.39
C THR A 401 9.71 -13.07 -17.15
N ASP A 402 10.41 -12.22 -17.91
CA ASP A 402 11.88 -12.15 -17.93
C ASP A 402 12.41 -10.94 -17.13
N ILE A 403 12.13 -10.90 -15.83
CA ILE A 403 12.66 -9.86 -14.94
C ILE A 403 13.97 -10.32 -14.30
N ASN A 404 14.95 -9.41 -14.23
CA ASN A 404 16.19 -9.65 -13.50
C ASN A 404 15.97 -9.48 -11.98
N ILE A 405 16.54 -10.39 -11.18
CA ILE A 405 16.50 -10.31 -9.71
C ILE A 405 17.09 -9.00 -9.18
N VAL A 406 18.11 -8.46 -9.86
CA VAL A 406 18.76 -7.19 -9.48
C VAL A 406 17.77 -6.02 -9.59
N ASP A 407 16.99 -5.97 -10.69
CA ASP A 407 15.98 -4.93 -10.90
C ASP A 407 14.86 -5.03 -9.87
N ALA A 408 14.44 -6.26 -9.53
CA ALA A 408 13.44 -6.50 -8.48
C ALA A 408 13.94 -6.09 -7.09
N ILE A 409 15.20 -6.38 -6.75
CA ILE A 409 15.83 -5.96 -5.48
C ILE A 409 15.91 -4.44 -5.41
N TYR A 410 16.44 -3.76 -6.43
CA TYR A 410 16.52 -2.29 -6.42
C TYR A 410 15.15 -1.62 -6.37
N THR A 411 14.15 -2.20 -7.05
CA THR A 411 12.77 -1.73 -6.98
C THR A 411 12.20 -1.87 -5.56
N TYR A 412 12.45 -3.02 -4.91
CA TYR A 412 12.03 -3.23 -3.52
C TYR A 412 12.70 -2.24 -2.56
N ILE A 413 14.03 -2.05 -2.65
CA ILE A 413 14.74 -1.08 -1.80
C ILE A 413 14.24 0.35 -2.08
N ARG A 414 13.99 0.72 -3.34
CA ARG A 414 13.45 2.04 -3.71
C ARG A 414 12.16 2.31 -2.95
N ILE A 415 11.23 1.36 -2.91
CA ILE A 415 9.92 1.52 -2.27
C ILE A 415 10.05 1.45 -0.75
N SER A 416 10.78 0.47 -0.20
CA SER A 416 10.78 0.20 1.24
C SER A 416 11.59 1.20 2.07
N THR A 417 12.61 1.84 1.49
CA THR A 417 13.51 2.75 2.24
C THR A 417 12.99 4.18 2.37
N ILE A 418 12.14 4.65 1.45
CA ILE A 418 11.58 6.02 1.49
C ILE A 418 10.75 6.27 2.77
N PRO A 419 9.85 5.35 3.20
CA PRO A 419 9.01 5.54 4.39
C PRO A 419 9.80 5.71 5.70
N LEU A 420 11.05 5.25 5.75
CA LEU A 420 11.94 5.43 6.91
C LEU A 420 12.26 6.92 7.18
N HIS A 421 12.25 7.75 6.14
CA HIS A 421 12.52 9.19 6.24
C HIS A 421 11.24 10.03 6.25
N CYS A 422 10.19 9.58 5.55
CA CYS A 422 8.93 10.28 5.49
C CYS A 422 7.75 9.29 5.39
N LYS A 423 6.96 9.21 6.46
CA LYS A 423 5.80 8.31 6.55
C LYS A 423 4.75 8.55 5.46
N GLY A 424 4.66 9.76 4.91
CA GLY A 424 3.71 10.10 3.84
C GLY A 424 3.95 9.38 2.51
N PHE A 425 5.10 8.73 2.33
CA PHE A 425 5.40 7.89 1.17
C PHE A 425 5.19 6.39 1.42
N LYS A 426 4.70 6.00 2.61
CA LYS A 426 4.40 4.60 2.88
C LYS A 426 3.23 4.16 1.99
N ASN A 427 3.43 3.08 1.24
CA ASN A 427 2.39 2.50 0.39
C ASN A 427 2.42 0.97 0.49
N GLU A 428 1.47 0.40 1.24
CA GLU A 428 1.40 -1.04 1.51
C GLU A 428 1.11 -1.86 0.25
N SER A 429 0.32 -1.33 -0.67
CA SER A 429 0.06 -1.95 -1.97
C SER A 429 1.33 -2.02 -2.82
N ALA A 430 2.11 -0.94 -2.90
CA ALA A 430 3.38 -0.94 -3.64
C ALA A 430 4.40 -1.91 -3.02
N GLU A 431 4.47 -2.00 -1.69
CA GLU A 431 5.30 -2.99 -1.00
C GLU A 431 4.87 -4.44 -1.31
N SER A 432 3.56 -4.74 -1.32
CA SER A 432 3.06 -6.06 -1.77
C SER A 432 3.43 -6.36 -3.21
N VAL A 433 3.27 -5.41 -4.13
CA VAL A 433 3.61 -5.60 -5.55
C VAL A 433 5.12 -5.78 -5.78
N SER A 434 5.97 -5.08 -5.03
CA SER A 434 7.42 -5.30 -5.10
C SER A 434 7.86 -6.67 -4.59
N ARG A 435 7.23 -7.20 -3.53
CA ARG A 435 7.44 -8.60 -3.09
C ARG A 435 6.92 -9.60 -4.10
N TYR A 436 5.78 -9.32 -4.72
CA TYR A 436 5.25 -10.12 -5.82
C TYR A 436 6.28 -10.26 -6.95
N TRP A 437 6.89 -9.17 -7.40
CA TRP A 437 7.90 -9.24 -8.46
C TRP A 437 9.13 -10.06 -8.07
N LEU A 438 9.54 -10.05 -6.79
CA LEU A 438 10.58 -10.97 -6.30
C LEU A 438 10.15 -12.45 -6.42
N TRP A 439 8.90 -12.77 -6.09
CA TRP A 439 8.35 -14.13 -6.24
C TRP A 439 8.28 -14.59 -7.70
N VAL A 440 7.90 -13.70 -8.61
CA VAL A 440 7.88 -13.99 -10.06
C VAL A 440 9.27 -14.38 -10.55
N VAL A 441 10.30 -13.60 -10.20
CA VAL A 441 11.68 -13.88 -10.60
C VAL A 441 12.15 -15.23 -10.03
N LEU A 442 11.89 -15.49 -8.75
CA LEU A 442 12.28 -16.74 -8.09
C LEU A 442 11.57 -17.98 -8.65
N SER A 443 10.40 -17.81 -9.28
CA SER A 443 9.61 -18.92 -9.82
C SER A 443 9.90 -19.19 -11.29
N ASN A 444 10.22 -18.15 -12.07
CA ASN A 444 10.38 -18.24 -13.52
C ASN A 444 11.84 -18.29 -13.98
N THR A 445 12.80 -17.93 -13.14
CA THR A 445 14.23 -17.89 -13.51
C THR A 445 14.98 -19.06 -12.89
N SER A 446 15.94 -19.64 -13.63
CA SER A 446 16.81 -20.70 -13.11
C SER A 446 17.68 -20.21 -11.95
N THR A 447 17.91 -21.10 -10.97
CA THR A 447 18.71 -20.81 -9.77
C THR A 447 20.11 -20.33 -10.11
N ASP A 448 20.75 -20.93 -11.12
CA ASP A 448 22.12 -20.60 -11.52
C ASP A 448 22.24 -19.19 -12.10
N LYS A 449 21.20 -18.74 -12.84
CA LYS A 449 21.15 -17.37 -13.37
C LYS A 449 20.96 -16.37 -12.25
N ILE A 450 20.03 -16.65 -11.33
CA ILE A 450 19.78 -15.80 -10.16
C ILE A 450 21.05 -15.67 -9.31
N GLN A 451 21.76 -16.78 -9.06
CA GLN A 451 23.01 -16.76 -8.29
C GLN A 451 24.06 -15.87 -8.97
N LYS A 452 24.27 -16.02 -10.28
CA LYS A 452 25.20 -15.15 -11.05
C LYS A 452 24.81 -13.68 -11.01
N ASP A 453 23.52 -13.37 -11.13
CA ASP A 453 23.02 -12.00 -11.09
C ASP A 453 23.20 -11.37 -9.70
N LEU A 454 22.97 -12.15 -8.63
CA LEU A 454 23.18 -11.71 -7.24
C LEU A 454 24.66 -11.44 -6.92
N GLU A 455 25.60 -12.13 -7.57
CA GLU A 455 27.04 -11.85 -7.42
C GLU A 455 27.45 -10.48 -7.95
N ALA A 456 26.67 -9.91 -8.89
CA ALA A 456 26.93 -8.58 -9.43
C ALA A 456 26.49 -7.46 -8.47
N VAL A 457 25.64 -7.76 -7.48
CA VAL A 457 25.13 -6.78 -6.52
C VAL A 457 26.13 -6.59 -5.38
N PRO A 458 26.50 -5.34 -5.03
CA PRO A 458 27.39 -5.10 -3.89
C PRO A 458 26.83 -5.62 -2.57
N SER A 459 27.69 -6.22 -1.74
CA SER A 459 27.28 -6.89 -0.49
C SER A 459 26.52 -5.97 0.48
N TYR A 460 26.91 -4.71 0.55
CA TYR A 460 26.26 -3.73 1.42
C TYR A 460 24.83 -3.39 0.96
N VAL A 461 24.53 -3.47 -0.35
CA VAL A 461 23.16 -3.28 -0.85
C VAL A 461 22.29 -4.49 -0.55
N LEU A 462 22.83 -5.71 -0.73
CA LEU A 462 22.14 -6.95 -0.34
C LEU A 462 21.83 -6.97 1.16
N ASN A 463 22.76 -6.52 2.00
CA ASN A 463 22.52 -6.40 3.44
C ASN A 463 21.35 -5.45 3.75
N VAL A 464 21.32 -4.26 3.13
CA VAL A 464 20.17 -3.33 3.30
C VAL A 464 18.88 -3.98 2.83
N PHE A 465 18.89 -4.66 1.68
CA PHE A 465 17.72 -5.39 1.19
C PHE A 465 17.21 -6.40 2.22
N PHE A 466 18.09 -7.25 2.76
CA PHE A 466 17.72 -8.26 3.76
C PHE A 466 17.22 -7.63 5.07
N GLU A 467 17.84 -6.54 5.53
CA GLU A 467 17.36 -5.80 6.69
C GLU A 467 15.96 -5.24 6.48
N MET A 468 15.68 -4.68 5.30
CA MET A 468 14.36 -4.14 4.97
C MET A 468 13.30 -5.23 4.91
N VAL A 469 13.59 -6.37 4.27
CA VAL A 469 12.67 -7.52 4.22
C VAL A 469 12.41 -8.06 5.63
N LEU A 470 13.46 -8.21 6.45
CA LEU A 470 13.35 -8.69 7.83
C LEU A 470 12.48 -7.75 8.66
N SER A 471 12.78 -6.45 8.67
CA SER A 471 12.04 -5.46 9.45
C SER A 471 10.57 -5.38 9.04
N ALA A 472 10.25 -5.41 7.74
CA ALA A 472 8.87 -5.45 7.27
C ALA A 472 8.13 -6.72 7.71
N THR A 473 8.80 -7.86 7.67
CA THR A 473 8.22 -9.17 8.03
C THR A 473 7.94 -9.29 9.53
N VAL A 474 8.85 -8.78 10.38
CA VAL A 474 8.71 -8.83 11.85
C VAL A 474 7.53 -8.01 12.35
N VAL A 475 7.27 -6.85 11.73
CA VAL A 475 6.15 -5.97 12.09
C VAL A 475 4.79 -6.50 11.59
N THR A 476 4.78 -7.46 10.65
CA THR A 476 3.56 -7.99 10.07
C THR A 476 2.75 -8.82 11.08
N VAL A 477 1.54 -8.35 11.39
CA VAL A 477 0.63 -9.00 12.37
C VAL A 477 0.14 -10.36 11.87
N ASN A 478 -0.34 -10.40 10.62
CA ASN A 478 -0.88 -11.62 10.00
C ASN A 478 0.19 -12.72 9.91
N SER A 479 -0.09 -13.89 10.49
CA SER A 479 0.84 -15.03 10.54
C SER A 479 1.20 -15.58 9.17
N ASP A 480 0.25 -15.61 8.23
CA ASP A 480 0.44 -16.18 6.90
C ASP A 480 1.32 -15.25 6.05
N ASN A 481 1.04 -13.94 6.10
CA ASN A 481 1.87 -12.95 5.41
C ASN A 481 3.29 -12.89 6.00
N ARG A 482 3.43 -13.11 7.32
CA ARG A 482 4.73 -13.19 7.98
C ARG A 482 5.50 -14.46 7.59
N LEU A 483 4.83 -15.60 7.46
CA LEU A 483 5.42 -16.83 6.92
C LEU A 483 5.91 -16.63 5.48
N LEU A 484 5.11 -15.95 4.65
CA LEU A 484 5.47 -15.61 3.27
C LEU A 484 6.74 -14.75 3.22
N GLY A 485 6.81 -13.69 4.04
CA GLY A 485 8.00 -12.82 4.12
C GLY A 485 9.26 -13.58 4.54
N PHE A 486 9.17 -14.44 5.57
CA PHE A 486 10.32 -15.24 6.01
C PHE A 486 10.72 -16.30 4.97
N THR A 487 9.76 -16.88 4.25
CA THR A 487 10.05 -17.84 3.18
C THR A 487 10.77 -17.15 2.02
N LEU A 488 10.32 -15.94 1.63
CA LEU A 488 10.96 -15.13 0.61
C LEU A 488 12.41 -14.80 1.01
N LEU A 489 12.60 -14.30 2.23
CA LEU A 489 13.93 -13.97 2.76
C LEU A 489 14.85 -15.20 2.74
N THR A 490 14.37 -16.34 3.24
CA THR A 490 15.14 -17.58 3.30
C THR A 490 15.53 -18.08 1.91
N ARG A 491 14.61 -18.06 0.94
CA ARG A 491 14.89 -18.48 -0.45
C ARG A 491 15.98 -17.65 -1.10
N ILE A 492 15.98 -16.33 -0.90
CA ILE A 492 17.02 -15.47 -1.47
C ILE A 492 18.35 -15.69 -0.74
N LEU A 493 18.36 -15.84 0.59
CA LEU A 493 19.58 -16.14 1.35
C LEU A 493 20.24 -17.46 0.94
N CYS A 494 19.46 -18.46 0.52
CA CYS A 494 19.98 -19.71 -0.05
C CYS A 494 20.71 -19.54 -1.40
N LEU A 495 20.40 -18.47 -2.15
CA LEU A 495 20.94 -18.22 -3.49
C LEU A 495 22.15 -17.26 -3.48
N VAL A 496 22.35 -16.55 -2.36
CA VAL A 496 23.48 -15.62 -2.19
C VAL A 496 24.73 -16.36 -1.69
N LYS A 497 25.91 -15.82 -2.01
CA LYS A 497 27.20 -16.30 -1.47
C LYS A 497 27.15 -16.42 0.04
N GLU A 498 27.56 -17.59 0.52
CA GLU A 498 27.57 -17.98 1.93
C GLU A 498 28.21 -16.95 2.87
N GLU A 499 29.30 -16.30 2.43
CA GLU A 499 29.99 -15.27 3.21
C GLU A 499 29.11 -14.03 3.48
N ILE A 500 28.32 -13.60 2.49
CA ILE A 500 27.43 -12.45 2.61
C ILE A 500 26.25 -12.83 3.53
N THR A 501 25.65 -14.00 3.31
CA THR A 501 24.59 -14.55 4.15
C THR A 501 25.02 -14.63 5.62
N PHE A 502 26.22 -15.16 5.89
CA PHE A 502 26.76 -15.23 7.24
C PHE A 502 26.99 -13.84 7.87
N LYS A 503 27.62 -12.93 7.13
CA LYS A 503 27.90 -11.55 7.58
C LYS A 503 26.61 -10.81 7.93
N PHE A 504 25.56 -10.96 7.12
CA PHE A 504 24.26 -10.41 7.42
C PHE A 504 23.68 -10.99 8.73
N MET A 505 23.66 -12.31 8.87
CA MET A 505 23.09 -12.96 10.05
C MET A 505 23.80 -12.54 11.35
N ILE A 506 25.13 -12.57 11.36
CA ILE A 506 25.89 -12.16 12.55
C ILE A 506 25.71 -10.67 12.86
N HIS A 507 25.62 -9.81 11.84
CA HIS A 507 25.33 -8.40 12.03
C HIS A 507 24.01 -8.19 12.77
N ILE A 508 22.95 -8.93 12.41
CA ILE A 508 21.67 -8.86 13.13
C ILE A 508 21.82 -9.34 14.59
N LEU A 509 22.50 -10.46 14.82
CA LEU A 509 22.67 -11.03 16.16
C LEU A 509 23.47 -10.10 17.10
N GLU A 510 24.51 -9.45 16.58
CA GLU A 510 25.38 -8.52 17.32
C GLU A 510 24.77 -7.12 17.47
N SER A 511 23.93 -6.67 16.53
CA SER A 511 23.30 -5.34 16.59
C SER A 511 22.35 -5.17 17.79
N ASP A 512 22.09 -3.93 18.20
CA ASP A 512 21.12 -3.59 19.24
C ASP A 512 19.64 -3.63 18.76
N ARG A 513 19.33 -4.50 17.78
CA ARG A 513 17.97 -4.72 17.26
C ARG A 513 17.10 -5.50 18.26
N ASP A 514 15.79 -5.51 17.97
CA ASP A 514 14.80 -6.22 18.77
C ASP A 514 15.08 -7.74 18.82
N ASN A 515 14.77 -8.33 19.98
CA ASN A 515 15.00 -9.76 20.22
C ASN A 515 14.16 -10.68 19.32
N SER A 516 13.06 -10.18 18.76
CA SER A 516 12.22 -10.93 17.81
C SER A 516 12.97 -11.13 16.48
N SER A 517 13.54 -10.06 15.92
CA SER A 517 14.41 -10.13 14.73
C SER A 517 15.56 -11.12 14.93
N LYS A 518 16.25 -11.06 16.08
CA LYS A 518 17.34 -12.00 16.41
C LYS A 518 16.87 -13.44 16.47
N SER A 519 15.74 -13.70 17.15
CA SER A 519 15.15 -15.03 17.24
C SER A 519 14.75 -15.60 15.87
N CYS A 520 14.20 -14.77 14.99
CA CYS A 520 13.85 -15.18 13.63
C CYS A 520 15.10 -15.53 12.80
N ILE A 521 16.16 -14.72 12.87
CA ILE A 521 17.42 -15.02 12.20
C ILE A 521 18.05 -16.31 12.73
N LEU A 522 18.01 -16.58 14.03
CA LEU A 522 18.46 -17.88 14.58
C LEU A 522 17.67 -19.05 13.99
N GLY A 523 16.36 -18.89 13.82
CA GLY A 523 15.51 -19.89 13.15
C GLY A 523 15.91 -20.14 11.69
N ILE A 524 16.13 -19.07 10.92
CA ILE A 524 16.57 -19.18 9.51
C ILE A 524 17.98 -19.78 9.44
N MET A 525 18.91 -19.33 10.28
CA MET A 525 20.28 -19.82 10.33
C MET A 525 20.35 -21.30 10.67
N LYS A 526 19.53 -21.77 11.62
CA LYS A 526 19.36 -23.20 11.92
C LYS A 526 18.96 -23.98 10.67
N ASP A 527 17.97 -23.49 9.92
CA ASP A 527 17.50 -24.15 8.71
C ASP A 527 18.58 -24.18 7.61
N LEU A 528 19.38 -23.12 7.45
CA LEU A 528 20.49 -23.09 6.48
C LEU A 528 21.67 -24.00 6.85
N MET A 529 21.94 -24.17 8.15
CA MET A 529 23.02 -25.05 8.64
C MET A 529 22.61 -26.53 8.66
N THR A 530 21.33 -26.84 8.80
CA THR A 530 20.86 -28.24 8.92
C THR A 530 20.41 -28.83 7.59
N ARG A 531 19.85 -28.03 6.67
CA ARG A 531 19.37 -28.53 5.38
C ARG A 531 20.52 -28.66 4.38
N THR A 532 20.55 -29.79 3.68
CA THR A 532 21.51 -30.04 2.60
C THR A 532 20.87 -29.85 1.23
N TYR A 533 21.68 -29.44 0.25
CA TYR A 533 21.32 -29.41 -1.16
C TYR A 533 22.36 -30.17 -1.99
N ILE A 534 21.91 -30.60 -3.18
CA ILE A 534 22.77 -31.26 -4.16
C ILE A 534 23.33 -30.16 -5.05
N CYS A 535 24.65 -30.00 -5.05
CA CYS A 535 25.32 -29.00 -5.86
C CYS A 535 25.48 -29.55 -7.29
N PRO A 536 24.88 -28.92 -8.33
CA PRO A 536 25.10 -29.32 -9.71
C PRO A 536 26.44 -28.75 -10.21
N THR A 537 27.55 -29.17 -9.62
CA THR A 537 28.88 -28.84 -10.14
C THR A 537 29.78 -30.06 -10.17
N SER A 538 29.55 -30.90 -11.17
CA SER A 538 30.56 -31.38 -12.09
C SER A 538 29.84 -32.10 -13.22
N LYS A 539 29.69 -31.41 -14.37
CA LYS A 539 29.29 -31.97 -15.66
C LYS A 539 28.37 -33.20 -15.56
N GLU A 540 27.07 -32.99 -15.53
CA GLU A 540 26.15 -33.96 -16.14
C GLU A 540 26.49 -33.98 -17.64
N ILE A 541 27.52 -34.74 -17.99
CA ILE A 541 27.51 -35.45 -19.25
C ILE A 541 26.34 -36.41 -19.07
N ASP A 542 25.26 -36.17 -19.82
CA ASP A 542 24.21 -37.16 -20.05
C ASP A 542 24.89 -38.52 -20.24
N THR A 543 24.80 -39.40 -19.24
CA THR A 543 25.34 -40.76 -19.33
C THR A 543 24.71 -41.49 -20.52
N ASP A 544 23.48 -41.12 -20.89
CA ASP A 544 22.78 -41.60 -22.08
C ASP A 544 23.39 -41.13 -23.41
N GLU A 545 24.11 -40.00 -23.44
CA GLU A 545 24.77 -39.47 -24.64
C GLU A 545 26.23 -39.93 -24.76
N LEU A 546 26.90 -40.21 -23.63
CA LEU A 546 28.22 -40.82 -23.60
C LEU A 546 28.16 -42.32 -23.88
N ASP A 547 27.17 -43.04 -23.36
CA ASP A 547 26.94 -44.47 -23.66
C ASP A 547 26.61 -44.68 -25.14
N LYS A 548 25.93 -43.71 -25.79
CA LYS A 548 25.70 -43.70 -27.25
C LYS A 548 26.95 -43.33 -28.06
N LYS A 549 27.90 -42.57 -27.51
CA LYS A 549 29.17 -42.24 -28.17
C LYS A 549 30.23 -43.35 -27.98
N ILE A 550 30.20 -44.06 -26.86
CA ILE A 550 31.09 -45.19 -26.54
C ILE A 550 30.65 -46.46 -27.28
N SER A 551 29.35 -46.71 -27.41
CA SER A 551 28.83 -47.84 -28.22
C SER A 551 29.10 -47.70 -29.74
N ASN A 552 29.56 -46.54 -30.20
CA ASN A 552 29.91 -46.27 -31.59
C ASN A 552 31.44 -46.22 -31.85
N LEU A 553 32.27 -46.56 -30.86
CA LEU A 553 33.72 -46.62 -31.00
C LEU A 553 34.21 -48.06 -30.82
N ASP A 554 34.38 -48.77 -31.94
CA ASP A 554 35.14 -50.02 -31.99
C ASP A 554 36.62 -49.72 -31.67
N ILE A 555 37.04 -50.03 -30.45
CA ILE A 555 38.47 -50.05 -30.08
C ILE A 555 38.74 -51.35 -29.34
N GLU A 556 39.65 -52.13 -29.92
CA GLU A 556 40.15 -53.40 -29.43
C GLU A 556 40.70 -53.30 -27.99
N GLU A 557 40.39 -54.33 -27.20
CA GLU A 557 40.77 -54.52 -25.81
C GLU A 557 42.28 -54.32 -25.58
N LYS A 558 42.63 -53.40 -24.68
CA LYS A 558 43.79 -53.55 -23.80
C LYS A 558 43.41 -53.22 -22.36
N GLU A 559 43.56 -54.24 -21.54
CA GLU A 559 43.42 -54.21 -20.08
C GLU A 559 44.34 -53.15 -19.47
N GLU A 560 43.78 -52.20 -18.74
CA GLU A 560 44.47 -51.58 -17.59
C GLU A 560 43.41 -51.19 -16.54
N LYS A 561 43.49 -51.87 -15.40
CA LYS A 561 42.63 -51.65 -14.23
C LYS A 561 43.06 -50.37 -13.52
N GLU A 562 42.31 -49.29 -13.70
CA GLU A 562 42.24 -48.23 -12.70
C GLU A 562 40.81 -48.10 -12.20
N SER A 563 40.62 -48.38 -10.91
CA SER A 563 39.36 -48.26 -10.20
C SER A 563 38.97 -46.78 -10.06
N CYS A 564 38.11 -46.29 -10.95
CA CYS A 564 37.37 -45.05 -10.70
C CYS A 564 36.32 -45.31 -9.60
N VAL A 565 36.61 -44.83 -8.40
CA VAL A 565 35.61 -44.63 -7.35
C VAL A 565 34.60 -43.61 -7.88
N SER A 566 33.35 -44.04 -8.06
CA SER A 566 32.23 -43.14 -8.34
C SER A 566 32.02 -42.23 -7.12
N GLU A 567 32.52 -41.00 -7.15
CA GLU A 567 32.15 -39.98 -6.18
C GLU A 567 30.67 -39.66 -6.38
N SER A 568 29.85 -40.11 -5.44
CA SER A 568 28.45 -39.70 -5.35
C SER A 568 28.37 -38.18 -5.13
N PRO A 569 27.31 -37.51 -5.62
CA PRO A 569 27.20 -36.06 -5.51
C PRO A 569 27.21 -35.65 -4.04
N SER A 570 28.28 -34.94 -3.63
CA SER A 570 28.44 -34.52 -2.23
C SER A 570 27.29 -33.59 -1.82
N LYS A 571 26.50 -34.01 -0.83
CA LYS A 571 25.47 -33.18 -0.19
C LYS A 571 26.18 -32.03 0.54
N ARG A 572 25.86 -30.79 0.18
CA ARG A 572 26.44 -29.59 0.82
C ARG A 572 25.38 -28.86 1.64
N TYR A 573 25.78 -28.27 2.76
CA TYR A 573 24.93 -27.36 3.54
C TYR A 573 24.87 -25.98 2.88
N TYR A 574 23.78 -25.25 3.06
CA TYR A 574 23.68 -23.85 2.60
C TYR A 574 24.60 -22.92 3.40
N LEU A 575 24.88 -23.27 4.65
CA LEU A 575 25.86 -22.61 5.50
C LEU A 575 26.71 -23.66 6.22
N SER A 576 28.02 -23.65 5.97
CA SER A 576 29.02 -24.52 6.60
C SER A 576 29.46 -24.00 7.96
N CYS A 577 29.65 -24.93 8.90
CA CYS A 577 30.18 -24.67 10.23
C CYS A 577 31.71 -24.60 10.20
N SER A 578 32.28 -23.44 9.86
CA SER A 578 33.72 -23.20 10.04
C SER A 578 34.02 -22.78 11.48
N GLU A 579 35.24 -23.02 11.97
CA GLU A 579 35.66 -22.64 13.33
C GLU A 579 35.46 -21.13 13.62
N SER A 580 35.69 -20.28 12.62
CA SER A 580 35.48 -18.83 12.75
C SER A 580 34.01 -18.48 12.97
N ARG A 581 33.10 -19.14 12.26
CA ARG A 581 31.65 -18.90 12.35
C ARG A 581 31.08 -19.40 13.67
N ILE A 582 31.54 -20.57 14.12
CA ILE A 582 31.21 -21.15 15.42
C ILE A 582 31.54 -20.16 16.54
N LYS A 583 32.76 -19.58 16.53
CA LYS A 583 33.20 -18.60 17.53
C LYS A 583 32.34 -17.35 17.55
N CYS A 584 32.00 -16.79 16.38
CA CYS A 584 31.15 -15.60 16.29
C CYS A 584 29.76 -15.84 16.90
N ILE A 585 29.09 -16.94 16.52
CA ILE A 585 27.75 -17.26 17.03
C ILE A 585 27.79 -17.56 18.53
N HIS A 586 28.82 -18.26 18.99
CA HIS A 586 29.03 -18.53 20.41
C HIS A 586 29.22 -17.24 21.22
N ASN A 587 30.07 -16.31 20.75
CA ASN A 587 30.29 -15.02 21.40
C ASN A 587 29.00 -14.20 21.49
N ALA A 588 28.19 -14.17 20.43
CA ALA A 588 26.89 -13.50 20.44
C ALA A 588 25.94 -14.10 21.50
N CYS A 589 25.95 -15.43 21.68
CA CYS A 589 25.20 -16.09 22.75
C CYS A 589 25.74 -15.74 24.14
N VAL A 590 27.06 -15.72 24.35
CA VAL A 590 27.68 -15.37 25.64
C VAL A 590 27.30 -13.94 26.07
N VAL A 591 27.27 -12.99 25.12
CA VAL A 591 26.75 -11.64 25.37
C VAL A 591 25.28 -11.65 25.78
N GLN A 592 24.47 -12.53 25.21
CA GLN A 592 23.07 -12.66 25.63
C GLN A 592 22.93 -13.29 27.02
N VAL A 593 23.77 -14.26 27.37
CA VAL A 593 23.84 -14.86 28.72
C VAL A 593 24.14 -13.77 29.75
N SER A 594 25.12 -12.90 29.50
CA SER A 594 25.46 -11.81 30.43
C SER A 594 24.33 -10.78 30.57
N LYS A 595 23.58 -10.50 29.51
CA LYS A 595 22.37 -9.65 29.55
C LYS A 595 21.28 -10.25 30.44
N VAL A 596 20.97 -11.54 30.27
CA VAL A 596 19.97 -12.24 31.10
C VAL A 596 20.39 -12.27 32.57
N ILE A 597 21.68 -12.46 32.86
CA ILE A 597 22.19 -12.43 34.25
C ILE A 597 22.05 -11.04 34.85
N SER A 598 22.31 -9.99 34.07
CA SER A 598 22.23 -8.61 34.53
C SER A 598 20.78 -8.16 34.76
N ASN A 599 19.83 -8.70 34.00
CA ASN A 599 18.41 -8.38 34.12
C ASN A 599 17.51 -9.63 33.92
N PRO A 600 17.37 -10.49 34.94
CA PRO A 600 16.66 -11.76 34.83
C PRO A 600 15.13 -11.64 34.77
N GLU A 601 14.58 -10.45 35.02
CA GLU A 601 13.14 -10.17 34.92
C GLU A 601 12.72 -9.89 33.46
N ASN A 602 13.66 -9.63 32.55
CA ASN A 602 13.33 -9.39 31.15
C ASN A 602 13.00 -10.71 30.43
N VAL A 603 11.70 -10.95 30.25
CA VAL A 603 11.16 -12.11 29.50
C VAL A 603 11.71 -12.18 28.09
N SER A 604 11.86 -11.03 27.41
CA SER A 604 12.33 -10.99 26.02
C SER A 604 13.78 -11.48 25.87
N ASP A 605 14.65 -11.09 26.80
CA ASP A 605 16.05 -11.53 26.81
C ASP A 605 16.18 -13.02 27.13
N SER A 606 15.33 -13.51 28.03
CA SER A 606 15.24 -14.93 28.41
C SER A 606 14.75 -15.79 27.24
N LEU A 607 13.72 -15.33 26.51
CA LEU A 607 13.22 -16.02 25.31
C LEU A 607 14.27 -16.09 24.20
N LEU A 608 15.05 -15.02 24.00
CA LEU A 608 16.14 -15.02 23.02
C LEU A 608 17.23 -16.03 23.42
N LEU A 609 17.63 -16.07 24.69
CA LEU A 609 18.59 -17.06 25.17
C LEU A 609 18.07 -18.49 25.00
N LEU A 610 16.81 -18.75 25.31
CA LEU A 610 16.18 -20.05 25.06
C LEU A 610 16.23 -20.44 23.57
N ASN A 611 16.03 -19.48 22.66
CA ASN A 611 16.15 -19.71 21.22
C ASN A 611 17.59 -20.01 20.79
N TYR A 612 18.60 -19.38 21.39
CA TYR A 612 20.01 -19.76 21.19
C TYR A 612 20.27 -21.20 21.64
N LEU A 613 19.77 -21.62 22.80
CA LEU A 613 19.96 -23.00 23.27
C LEU A 613 19.27 -24.00 22.34
N ARG A 614 18.04 -23.72 21.91
CA ARG A 614 17.34 -24.54 20.91
C ARG A 614 18.08 -24.58 19.58
N PHE A 615 18.71 -23.49 19.17
CA PHE A 615 19.59 -23.47 18.01
C PHE A 615 20.74 -24.47 18.21
N PHE A 616 21.50 -24.38 19.31
CA PHE A 616 22.62 -25.27 19.59
C PHE A 616 22.22 -26.74 19.69
N ILE A 617 21.08 -27.06 20.32
CA ILE A 617 20.56 -28.45 20.36
C ILE A 617 20.38 -29.02 18.95
N ASN A 618 19.90 -28.22 18.00
CA ASN A 618 19.66 -28.68 16.63
C ASN A 618 20.92 -28.83 15.79
N VAL A 619 21.97 -28.04 16.06
CA VAL A 619 23.25 -28.09 15.32
C VAL A 619 24.36 -28.84 16.05
N ALA A 620 24.09 -29.39 17.25
CA ALA A 620 25.07 -29.98 18.15
C ALA A 620 26.00 -31.03 17.49
N GLU A 621 25.48 -31.84 16.58
CA GLU A 621 26.24 -32.89 15.88
C GLU A 621 27.32 -32.33 14.94
N GLN A 622 27.15 -31.10 14.46
CA GLN A 622 28.05 -30.41 13.54
C GLN A 622 28.89 -29.34 14.24
N TRP A 623 28.74 -29.19 15.55
CA TRP A 623 29.29 -28.09 16.33
C TRP A 623 30.49 -28.55 17.17
N ASP A 624 31.36 -27.60 17.52
CA ASP A 624 32.49 -27.89 18.40
C ASP A 624 32.00 -28.23 19.82
N GLN A 625 32.24 -29.48 20.23
CA GLN A 625 31.82 -30.00 21.53
C GLN A 625 32.51 -29.31 22.71
N ASN A 626 33.74 -28.81 22.54
CA ASN A 626 34.45 -28.12 23.63
C ASN A 626 33.80 -26.76 23.92
N VAL A 627 33.47 -26.03 22.86
CA VAL A 627 32.78 -24.72 22.96
C VAL A 627 31.38 -24.89 23.57
N LEU A 628 30.65 -25.95 23.21
CA LEU A 628 29.36 -26.25 23.83
C LEU A 628 29.46 -26.63 25.32
N LYS A 629 30.52 -27.34 25.73
CA LYS A 629 30.79 -27.63 27.15
C LYS A 629 31.02 -26.35 27.95
N GLU A 630 31.83 -25.42 27.43
CA GLU A 630 32.07 -24.12 28.06
C GLU A 630 30.77 -23.33 28.25
N LEU A 631 29.91 -23.30 27.23
CA LEU A 631 28.60 -22.64 27.31
C LEU A 631 27.70 -23.30 28.37
N HIS A 632 27.65 -24.63 28.39
CA HIS A 632 26.86 -25.39 29.35
C HIS A 632 27.28 -25.08 30.79
N GLU A 633 28.58 -25.09 31.06
CA GLU A 633 29.13 -24.78 32.38
C GLU A 633 28.87 -23.34 32.81
N LEU A 634 28.96 -22.38 31.87
CA LEU A 634 28.66 -20.97 32.12
C LEU A 634 27.19 -20.79 32.58
N ILE A 635 26.25 -21.38 31.84
CA ILE A 635 24.82 -21.31 32.16
C ILE A 635 24.51 -22.05 33.46
N GLN A 636 25.07 -23.24 33.65
CA GLN A 636 24.88 -24.04 34.85
C GLN A 636 25.40 -23.32 36.12
N THR A 637 26.51 -22.59 36.00
CA THR A 637 27.14 -21.92 37.14
C THR A 637 26.46 -20.59 37.49
N GLN A 638 25.96 -19.87 36.48
CA GLN A 638 25.50 -18.48 36.64
C GLN A 638 23.98 -18.34 36.65
N ILE A 639 23.23 -19.14 35.88
CA ILE A 639 21.76 -19.00 35.77
C ILE A 639 21.01 -19.86 36.80
N VAL A 640 21.52 -21.04 37.16
CA VAL A 640 20.92 -21.92 38.20
C VAL A 640 20.90 -21.24 39.58
N LYS A 641 21.74 -20.23 39.82
CA LYS A 641 21.70 -19.44 41.08
C LYS A 641 20.51 -18.46 41.14
N ILE A 642 19.89 -18.14 40.00
CA ILE A 642 18.82 -17.16 39.84
C ILE A 642 17.43 -17.81 39.93
N GLU A 643 17.36 -19.14 40.05
CA GLU A 643 16.23 -20.07 39.91
C GLU A 643 14.93 -19.75 40.70
N LYS A 644 14.89 -18.68 41.50
CA LYS A 644 13.82 -18.53 42.50
C LYS A 644 12.45 -18.10 41.99
N GLN A 645 12.24 -17.51 40.80
CA GLN A 645 10.89 -16.94 40.49
C GLN A 645 10.39 -16.94 39.01
N ASN A 646 11.10 -17.46 38.00
CA ASN A 646 10.72 -17.24 36.59
C ASN A 646 10.57 -18.54 35.74
N VAL A 647 9.46 -18.69 34.99
CA VAL A 647 9.10 -19.91 34.22
C VAL A 647 10.04 -20.10 33.03
N GLU A 648 10.47 -19.01 32.42
CA GLU A 648 11.39 -18.96 31.29
C GLU A 648 12.80 -19.41 31.69
N ILE A 649 13.25 -19.09 32.93
CA ILE A 649 14.55 -19.53 33.46
C ILE A 649 14.57 -21.05 33.65
N LYS A 650 13.46 -21.65 34.09
CA LYS A 650 13.33 -23.12 34.15
C LYS A 650 13.45 -23.76 32.76
N SER A 651 12.81 -23.17 31.76
CA SER A 651 12.91 -23.64 30.37
C SER A 651 14.32 -23.53 29.80
N ILE A 652 15.09 -22.51 30.21
CA ILE A 652 16.51 -22.34 29.86
C ILE A 652 17.36 -23.46 30.50
N ILE A 653 17.12 -23.79 31.77
CA ILE A 653 17.83 -24.87 32.46
C ILE A 653 17.52 -26.23 31.80
N ASP A 654 16.26 -26.50 31.48
CA ASP A 654 15.85 -27.73 30.80
C ASP A 654 16.53 -27.85 29.42
N ALA A 655 16.55 -26.77 28.63
CA ALA A 655 17.26 -26.74 27.35
C ALA A 655 18.78 -26.93 27.51
N ASN A 656 19.39 -26.35 28.56
CA ASN A 656 20.80 -26.52 28.86
C ASN A 656 21.15 -27.98 29.22
N ASN A 657 20.25 -28.68 29.91
CA ASN A 657 20.38 -30.10 30.20
C ASN A 657 20.31 -30.96 28.93
N SER A 658 19.43 -30.62 27.98
CA SER A 658 19.37 -31.30 26.68
C SER A 658 20.66 -31.12 25.85
N ILE A 659 21.38 -30.00 26.00
CA ILE A 659 22.72 -29.85 25.37
C ILE A 659 23.70 -30.84 25.98
N LYS A 660 23.68 -31.02 27.31
CA LYS A 660 24.53 -32.00 28.01
C LYS A 660 24.25 -33.43 27.55
N GLU A 661 22.99 -33.80 27.34
CA GLU A 661 22.61 -35.11 26.81
C GLU A 661 23.20 -35.38 25.41
N LYS A 662 23.36 -34.34 24.58
CA LYS A 662 23.99 -34.46 23.24
C LYS A 662 25.53 -34.40 23.25
N LEU A 663 26.15 -34.05 24.38
CA LEU A 663 27.60 -34.04 24.56
C LEU A 663 28.18 -35.39 25.03
N HIS A 664 27.28 -36.33 25.38
CA HIS A 664 27.57 -37.72 25.75
C HIS A 664 27.13 -38.65 24.63
#